data_AF-A0AAE1G0Z5-F1
#
_entry.id   AF-A0AAE1G0Z5-F1
#
_cell.length_a   1.000
_cell.length_b   1.000
_cell.length_c   1.000
_cell.angle_alpha   90.00
_cell.angle_beta   90.00
_cell.angle_gamma   90.00
#
_symmetry.space_group_name_H-M   'P 1'
#
loop_
_entity.id
_entity.type
_entity.pdbx_description
1 polymer ?
#
loop_
_entity_poly.entity_id
_entity_poly.type
_entity_poly.pdbx_seq_one_letter_code
_entity_poly.pdbx_strand_id
1 'polypeptide(L)'
;MTIDDDDRADDVINSEGDSEDGECKHTMEPRMLGISWFHGGQWLVGIVLLSVMGSSSSTSPLSISTPTPAQVSSSPPAPKLDTMERCKVFCNPKILYFVQGMQIFNDSKHFLDLKLKHPPQEVEDNFTHLLNTTKHNPSRQQVKEYLEENFDDSESALVPWIPGDWNPTPKYVKDVYDLPLRNWIQEVNARWKVLGRKLSEDVKINEDLTSQIYVPNPFIIPGGRFTEMYYWDSYWIIEGLLLSGMHDTAKGMIENFIYLVNKFGYVPNGTRKYYLGRSQPPFLTIMVNLYWKHTKDINFIKQSVMALEKEYSFWIKKRSITITVDNKRYRVFHYNVTTSEPRPESYHHDEELVENLPYKDKVRVLSGLKSAAESGWDFSSRWMLTEDGVRTKNMTDLNTMAIAPVCLNSLMGLNARLLSEFYDILENTTKSKIYKSLADEMNTTMSRVFWSERDGVWLDYNLLKLELIPGFYPSNLMPLWTETYGSERSPKFIIEQVVAYLDRNNISSFPGGIPTSCVNSGEQWDLPNGWAPLQYIVVMGLHKASKYSHRAETLARSFARVWVLNVYYTYLNMTPHELMEKYKVTEVGSAGHGGEYITQIGFGWTNGVVIKFLSLYGHKIKTRETYDPVPLAVGIVLVIVALISIACYMHRTKVFQRIRWDESEKEEHRHVVP
;
A
#
# COMPACT_ATOMS: atom_id res chain seq x y z
N MET A 1 2.15 53.07 35.16
CA MET A 1 2.71 53.50 33.86
C MET A 1 2.09 52.61 32.81
N THR A 2 1.27 53.23 31.98
CA THR A 2 0.59 52.73 30.76
C THR A 2 1.58 51.98 29.84
N ILE A 3 1.18 51.03 28.99
CA ILE A 3 0.35 51.19 27.78
C ILE A 3 -0.13 49.79 27.31
N ASP A 4 -1.36 49.76 26.79
CA ASP A 4 -2.02 48.69 26.01
C ASP A 4 -1.26 48.29 24.74
N ASP A 5 -1.45 47.07 24.23
CA ASP A 5 -2.07 46.91 22.91
C ASP A 5 -2.34 45.43 22.59
N ASP A 6 -3.57 45.24 22.15
CA ASP A 6 -4.27 44.07 21.64
C ASP A 6 -3.85 43.88 20.17
N ASP A 7 -3.55 42.66 19.73
CA ASP A 7 -3.60 42.34 18.30
C ASP A 7 -3.88 40.84 18.11
N ARG A 8 -5.18 40.55 18.08
CA ARG A 8 -5.79 39.36 17.48
C ARG A 8 -5.78 39.54 15.96
N ALA A 9 -5.02 38.72 15.25
CA ALA A 9 -5.19 38.54 13.82
C ALA A 9 -6.10 37.33 13.57
N ASP A 10 -7.36 37.63 13.21
CA ASP A 10 -8.30 36.71 12.59
C ASP A 10 -7.88 36.51 11.12
N ASP A 11 -7.35 35.33 10.78
CA ASP A 11 -7.23 34.90 9.38
C ASP A 11 -8.53 34.21 8.95
N VAL A 12 -9.38 35.01 8.31
CA VAL A 12 -10.57 34.60 7.57
C VAL A 12 -10.11 33.79 6.35
N ILE A 13 -10.31 32.47 6.39
CA ILE A 13 -10.20 31.60 5.21
C ILE A 13 -11.43 31.85 4.33
N ASN A 14 -11.24 32.61 3.25
CA ASN A 14 -12.20 32.65 2.15
C ASN A 14 -12.27 31.27 1.49
N SER A 15 -13.40 30.61 1.67
CA SER A 15 -13.81 29.43 0.90
C SER A 15 -14.36 29.89 -0.45
N GLU A 16 -13.52 29.96 -1.47
CA GLU A 16 -13.97 29.87 -2.86
C GLU A 16 -13.77 28.42 -3.32
N GLY A 17 -14.86 27.82 -3.78
CA GLY A 17 -14.91 26.43 -4.20
C GLY A 17 -14.25 26.25 -5.55
N ASP A 18 -13.11 25.56 -5.55
CA ASP A 18 -12.55 24.98 -6.77
C ASP A 18 -12.87 23.48 -6.82
N SER A 19 -13.90 23.17 -7.60
CA SER A 19 -14.02 21.88 -8.29
C SER A 19 -12.96 21.81 -9.38
N GLU A 20 -11.70 21.55 -9.02
CA GLU A 20 -10.73 21.01 -9.99
C GLU A 20 -10.67 19.49 -9.82
N ASP A 21 -11.18 18.81 -10.85
CA ASP A 21 -11.26 17.37 -10.99
C ASP A 21 -9.88 16.70 -10.90
N GLY A 22 -9.73 15.79 -9.92
CA GLY A 22 -9.06 14.48 -10.00
C GLY A 22 -7.60 14.34 -10.47
N GLU A 23 -6.97 15.35 -11.07
CA GLU A 23 -5.63 15.30 -11.62
C GLU A 23 -4.59 15.67 -10.56
N CYS A 24 -3.52 14.88 -10.45
CA CYS A 24 -2.36 15.19 -9.63
C CYS A 24 -1.55 16.35 -10.27
N LYS A 25 -2.08 17.57 -10.26
CA LYS A 25 -1.34 18.77 -10.68
C LYS A 25 -0.36 19.18 -9.58
N HIS A 26 0.87 18.66 -9.62
CA HIS A 26 1.97 19.19 -8.81
C HIS A 26 2.67 20.31 -9.60
N THR A 27 2.32 21.58 -9.33
CA THR A 27 3.12 22.72 -9.80
C THR A 27 4.38 22.82 -8.95
N MET A 28 5.52 22.38 -9.49
CA MET A 28 6.80 22.92 -9.00
C MET A 28 6.81 24.41 -9.36
N GLU A 29 6.80 25.30 -8.37
CA GLU A 29 7.13 26.71 -8.63
C GLU A 29 8.53 26.77 -9.25
N PRO A 30 8.68 27.21 -10.50
CA PRO A 30 10.00 27.44 -11.05
C PRO A 30 10.54 28.71 -10.39
N ARG A 31 11.65 28.61 -9.67
CA ARG A 31 12.50 29.78 -9.40
C ARG A 31 13.03 30.28 -10.75
N MET A 32 12.28 31.20 -11.37
CA MET A 32 12.64 31.84 -12.63
C MET A 32 13.83 32.78 -12.45
N LEU A 33 14.93 32.47 -13.14
CA LEU A 33 15.74 33.50 -13.78
C LEU A 33 14.96 33.95 -15.02
N GLY A 34 14.45 35.18 -14.97
CA GLY A 34 13.63 35.74 -16.04
C GLY A 34 14.42 35.98 -17.32
N ILE A 35 13.73 35.84 -18.46
CA ILE A 35 13.80 36.70 -19.63
C ILE A 35 12.45 36.52 -20.36
N SER A 36 11.69 37.61 -20.44
CA SER A 36 10.45 37.72 -21.21
C SER A 36 10.74 37.89 -22.69
N TRP A 37 9.93 37.28 -23.57
CA TRP A 37 9.55 37.88 -24.85
C TRP A 37 8.11 37.53 -25.21
N PHE A 38 7.44 38.49 -25.83
CA PHE A 38 6.00 38.63 -26.04
C PHE A 38 5.67 38.52 -27.55
N HIS A 39 4.37 38.33 -27.85
CA HIS A 39 3.65 38.43 -29.14
C HIS A 39 3.60 37.15 -30.01
N GLY A 40 2.49 36.76 -30.64
CA GLY A 40 1.13 37.31 -30.78
C GLY A 40 0.30 36.30 -31.62
N GLY A 41 -1.02 36.18 -31.42
CA GLY A 41 -1.99 36.63 -32.44
C GLY A 41 -2.91 35.51 -32.96
N GLN A 42 -4.18 35.60 -32.56
CA GLN A 42 -5.48 35.17 -33.14
C GLN A 42 -5.53 34.23 -34.37
N TRP A 43 -6.51 33.32 -34.42
CA TRP A 43 -7.67 33.34 -35.36
C TRP A 43 -8.77 32.34 -34.93
N LEU A 44 -10.02 32.80 -34.96
CA LEU A 44 -11.30 32.06 -34.93
C LEU A 44 -11.52 31.26 -36.23
N VAL A 45 -12.27 30.15 -36.19
CA VAL A 45 -13.50 29.92 -37.00
C VAL A 45 -14.26 28.72 -36.40
N GLY A 46 -15.54 28.92 -36.05
CA GLY A 46 -16.51 27.86 -35.81
C GLY A 46 -17.33 27.54 -37.05
N ILE A 47 -17.82 26.29 -37.17
CA ILE A 47 -18.91 25.93 -38.08
C ILE A 47 -19.88 25.00 -37.34
N VAL A 48 -21.11 25.48 -37.23
CA VAL A 48 -22.34 24.77 -36.90
C VAL A 48 -22.90 24.18 -38.19
N LEU A 49 -23.39 22.95 -38.19
CA LEU A 49 -24.40 22.48 -39.15
C LEU A 49 -25.37 21.51 -38.46
N LEU A 50 -26.64 21.92 -38.50
CA LEU A 50 -27.86 21.20 -38.10
C LEU A 50 -28.61 20.79 -39.37
N SER A 51 -29.14 19.57 -39.41
CA SER A 51 -30.42 19.14 -40.04
C SER A 51 -30.44 17.60 -40.03
N VAL A 52 -31.43 16.81 -39.58
CA VAL A 52 -32.90 16.85 -39.35
C VAL A 52 -33.57 15.74 -40.20
N MET A 53 -34.48 15.01 -39.54
CA MET A 53 -35.44 13.97 -39.99
C MET A 53 -34.86 12.56 -40.16
N GLY A 54 -35.48 11.48 -39.68
CA GLY A 54 -36.77 11.28 -39.04
C GLY A 54 -37.17 9.81 -39.24
N SER A 55 -37.71 9.14 -38.23
CA SER A 55 -38.82 8.19 -38.34
C SER A 55 -39.10 7.52 -37.00
N SER A 56 -40.34 7.72 -36.58
CA SER A 56 -41.04 7.02 -35.51
C SER A 56 -41.36 5.59 -35.91
N SER A 57 -41.28 4.65 -34.96
CA SER A 57 -42.33 3.63 -34.82
C SER A 57 -42.47 3.20 -33.37
N SER A 58 -43.69 3.38 -32.89
CA SER A 58 -44.21 2.96 -31.60
C SER A 58 -44.92 1.62 -31.75
N THR A 59 -44.63 0.67 -30.86
CA THR A 59 -45.54 -0.44 -30.56
C THR A 59 -45.49 -0.71 -29.06
N SER A 60 -46.63 -0.53 -28.38
CA SER A 60 -46.87 -0.91 -26.98
C SER A 60 -47.48 -2.33 -26.90
N PRO A 61 -47.83 -2.86 -25.72
CA PRO A 61 -47.17 -4.03 -25.14
C PRO A 61 -48.05 -5.30 -25.18
N LEU A 62 -47.42 -6.47 -25.12
CA LEU A 62 -48.11 -7.72 -24.85
C LEU A 62 -47.73 -8.24 -23.47
N SER A 63 -48.74 -8.29 -22.62
CA SER A 63 -48.79 -8.89 -21.29
C SER A 63 -48.72 -10.41 -21.39
N ILE A 64 -47.76 -11.01 -20.67
CA ILE A 64 -47.76 -12.44 -20.38
C ILE A 64 -47.49 -12.63 -18.88
N SER A 65 -48.38 -13.42 -18.29
CA SER A 65 -48.54 -13.76 -16.89
C SER A 65 -47.31 -14.42 -16.25
N THR A 66 -46.96 -13.92 -15.07
CA THR A 66 -46.00 -14.50 -14.11
C THR A 66 -46.54 -15.77 -13.43
N PRO A 67 -45.76 -16.86 -13.33
CA PRO A 67 -45.94 -17.87 -12.29
C PRO A 67 -45.18 -17.47 -11.02
N THR A 68 -45.84 -17.61 -9.89
CA THR A 68 -45.38 -17.32 -8.52
C THR A 68 -44.09 -18.08 -8.16
N PRO A 69 -43.07 -17.44 -7.57
CA PRO A 69 -41.92 -18.17 -7.01
C PRO A 69 -42.30 -18.84 -5.70
N ALA A 70 -42.00 -20.14 -5.60
CA ALA A 70 -42.06 -20.91 -4.37
C ALA A 70 -41.19 -20.26 -3.27
N GLN A 71 -41.71 -20.25 -2.05
CA GLN A 71 -41.03 -19.72 -0.88
C GLN A 71 -39.71 -20.45 -0.63
N VAL A 72 -38.60 -19.72 -0.76
CA VAL A 72 -37.30 -20.15 -0.26
C VAL A 72 -37.32 -19.97 1.26
N SER A 73 -37.38 -21.10 1.96
CA SER A 73 -37.22 -21.21 3.41
C SER A 73 -35.95 -20.47 3.84
N SER A 74 -36.12 -19.47 4.70
CA SER A 74 -35.02 -18.77 5.38
C SER A 74 -34.17 -19.77 6.15
N SER A 75 -32.94 -20.01 5.69
CA SER A 75 -31.93 -20.67 6.51
C SER A 75 -31.72 -19.88 7.81
N PRO A 76 -31.61 -20.55 8.97
CA PRO A 76 -31.45 -19.86 10.25
C PRO A 76 -30.13 -19.06 10.26
N PRO A 77 -30.09 -17.92 10.98
CA PRO A 77 -28.87 -17.13 11.06
C PRO A 77 -27.74 -17.98 11.66
N ALA A 78 -26.59 -17.95 11.01
CA ALA A 78 -25.37 -18.54 11.54
C ALA A 78 -25.12 -18.01 12.96
N PRO A 79 -24.67 -18.86 13.91
CA PRO A 79 -24.52 -18.46 15.29
C PRO A 79 -23.59 -17.24 15.37
N LYS A 80 -24.08 -16.17 16.01
CA LYS A 80 -23.27 -15.04 16.45
C LYS A 80 -22.29 -15.58 17.49
N LEU A 81 -21.10 -15.98 17.04
CA LEU A 81 -19.99 -16.18 17.97
C LEU A 81 -19.51 -14.77 18.32
N ASP A 82 -19.99 -14.27 19.45
CA ASP A 82 -19.81 -12.89 19.85
C ASP A 82 -18.31 -12.58 19.99
N THR A 83 -17.80 -11.70 19.15
CA THR A 83 -16.44 -11.16 19.25
C THR A 83 -16.18 -10.54 20.63
N MET A 84 -17.25 -10.13 21.34
CA MET A 84 -17.20 -9.60 22.70
C MET A 84 -16.79 -10.65 23.75
N GLU A 85 -17.24 -11.90 23.62
CA GLU A 85 -16.93 -12.97 24.60
C GLU A 85 -15.43 -13.27 24.69
N ARG A 86 -14.68 -13.02 23.61
CA ARG A 86 -13.25 -13.35 23.52
C ARG A 86 -12.32 -12.24 23.97
N CYS A 87 -12.78 -10.99 24.02
CA CYS A 87 -11.94 -9.83 24.31
C CYS A 87 -12.18 -9.23 25.72
N LYS A 88 -13.31 -9.56 26.38
CA LYS A 88 -13.64 -9.23 27.79
C LYS A 88 -13.16 -7.83 28.21
N VAL A 89 -12.28 -7.74 29.21
CA VAL A 89 -11.71 -6.52 29.80
C VAL A 89 -11.20 -5.53 28.74
N PHE A 90 -10.45 -6.02 27.74
CA PHE A 90 -9.82 -5.16 26.73
C PHE A 90 -10.81 -4.62 25.68
N CYS A 91 -12.03 -5.15 25.62
CA CYS A 91 -13.12 -4.65 24.79
C CYS A 91 -14.31 -4.17 25.61
N ASN A 92 -14.17 -4.05 26.94
CA ASN A 92 -15.26 -3.61 27.80
C ASN A 92 -15.47 -2.09 27.62
N PRO A 93 -16.63 -1.64 27.11
CA PRO A 93 -16.83 -0.24 26.75
C PRO A 93 -16.77 0.69 27.97
N LYS A 94 -17.16 0.21 29.16
CA LYS A 94 -17.07 1.03 30.39
C LYS A 94 -15.62 1.25 30.81
N ILE A 95 -14.80 0.19 30.77
CA ILE A 95 -13.37 0.30 31.11
C ILE A 95 -12.68 1.23 30.11
N LEU A 96 -12.90 1.01 28.81
CA LEU A 96 -12.31 1.83 27.75
C LEU A 96 -12.72 3.30 27.85
N TYR A 97 -14.00 3.59 28.11
CA TYR A 97 -14.50 4.95 28.29
C TYR A 97 -13.72 5.71 29.37
N PHE A 98 -13.54 5.13 30.56
CA PHE A 98 -12.83 5.80 31.64
C PHE A 98 -11.32 5.82 31.43
N VAL A 99 -10.71 4.71 31.01
CA VAL A 99 -9.25 4.63 30.85
C VAL A 99 -8.74 5.51 29.70
N GLN A 100 -9.42 5.46 28.55
CA GLN A 100 -9.00 6.23 27.37
C GLN A 100 -9.58 7.64 27.38
N GLY A 101 -10.82 7.84 27.81
CA GLY A 101 -11.43 9.18 27.90
C GLY A 101 -10.73 10.09 28.90
N MET A 102 -10.13 9.54 29.97
CA MET A 102 -9.27 10.31 30.90
C MET A 102 -7.81 10.42 30.46
N GLN A 103 -7.49 9.90 29.27
CA GLN A 103 -6.14 9.89 28.67
C GLN A 103 -5.09 9.48 29.70
N ILE A 104 -5.28 8.32 30.34
CA ILE A 104 -4.32 7.80 31.33
C ILE A 104 -2.95 7.61 30.68
N PHE A 105 -2.95 7.14 29.44
CA PHE A 105 -1.78 6.96 28.59
C PHE A 105 -1.86 7.85 27.35
N ASN A 106 -0.69 8.24 26.82
CA ASN A 106 -0.62 9.09 25.62
C ASN A 106 -1.03 8.35 24.34
N ASP A 107 -0.81 7.04 24.26
CA ASP A 107 -1.27 6.18 23.15
C ASP A 107 -2.40 5.28 23.66
N SER A 108 -3.55 5.34 23.00
CA SER A 108 -4.74 4.53 23.30
C SER A 108 -4.47 3.03 23.24
N LYS A 109 -3.49 2.60 22.44
CA LYS A 109 -3.08 1.18 22.33
C LYS A 109 -2.33 0.68 23.56
N HIS A 110 -1.65 1.55 24.32
CA HIS A 110 -0.79 1.13 25.42
C HIS A 110 -1.56 0.33 26.49
N PHE A 111 -2.74 0.80 26.90
CA PHE A 111 -3.61 0.08 27.83
C PHE A 111 -3.92 -1.35 27.37
N LEU A 112 -4.10 -1.54 26.06
CA LEU A 112 -4.45 -2.84 25.48
C LEU A 112 -3.26 -3.78 25.40
N ASP A 113 -2.04 -3.27 25.54
CA ASP A 113 -0.83 -4.08 25.51
C ASP A 113 -0.45 -4.61 26.90
N LEU A 114 -1.09 -4.10 27.96
CA LEU A 114 -0.92 -4.56 29.34
C LEU A 114 -1.41 -6.01 29.54
N LYS A 115 -0.90 -6.64 30.61
CA LYS A 115 -1.34 -7.97 31.07
C LYS A 115 -2.22 -7.82 32.31
N LEU A 116 -3.24 -8.67 32.43
CA LEU A 116 -4.07 -8.76 33.63
C LEU A 116 -3.33 -9.49 34.75
N LYS A 117 -3.39 -8.97 35.97
CA LYS A 117 -2.91 -9.63 37.20
C LYS A 117 -3.87 -10.71 37.71
N HIS A 118 -5.15 -10.55 37.40
CA HIS A 118 -6.24 -11.40 37.88
C HIS A 118 -7.05 -11.95 36.69
N PRO A 119 -7.82 -13.04 36.87
CA PRO A 119 -8.75 -13.52 35.86
C PRO A 119 -9.69 -12.41 35.36
N PRO A 120 -10.07 -12.40 34.07
CA PRO A 120 -10.84 -11.29 33.50
C PRO A 120 -12.12 -10.91 34.26
N GLN A 121 -12.83 -11.90 34.82
CA GLN A 121 -14.06 -11.65 35.58
C GLN A 121 -13.78 -10.84 36.86
N GLU A 122 -12.72 -11.17 37.59
CA GLU A 122 -12.33 -10.47 38.81
C GLU A 122 -11.93 -9.02 38.51
N VAL A 123 -11.23 -8.79 37.39
CA VAL A 123 -10.87 -7.43 36.94
C VAL A 123 -12.12 -6.60 36.61
N GLU A 124 -13.11 -7.19 35.92
CA GLU A 124 -14.39 -6.50 35.64
C GLU A 124 -15.22 -6.24 36.91
N ASP A 125 -15.21 -7.16 37.86
CA ASP A 125 -15.88 -7.02 39.15
C ASP A 125 -15.22 -5.91 39.98
N ASN A 126 -13.88 -5.84 40.00
CA ASN A 126 -13.11 -4.77 40.63
C ASN A 126 -13.45 -3.40 40.04
N PHE A 127 -13.58 -3.32 38.71
CA PHE A 127 -14.00 -2.07 38.06
C PHE A 127 -15.44 -1.69 38.40
N THR A 128 -16.34 -2.66 38.45
CA THR A 128 -17.74 -2.44 38.85
C THR A 128 -17.81 -1.93 40.29
N HIS A 129 -16.98 -2.46 41.19
CA HIS A 129 -16.85 -1.98 42.56
C HIS A 129 -16.33 -0.53 42.61
N LEU A 130 -15.31 -0.17 41.82
CA LEU A 130 -14.84 1.21 41.68
C LEU A 130 -15.97 2.15 41.25
N LEU A 131 -16.75 1.77 40.23
CA LEU A 131 -17.87 2.60 39.78
C LEU A 131 -18.93 2.76 40.87
N ASN A 132 -19.31 1.69 41.56
CA ASN A 132 -20.33 1.76 42.61
C ASN A 132 -19.89 2.64 43.79
N THR A 133 -18.63 2.50 44.23
CA THR A 133 -18.08 3.29 45.35
C THR A 133 -17.91 4.77 45.01
N THR A 134 -17.68 5.10 43.74
CA THR A 134 -17.52 6.48 43.25
C THR A 134 -18.81 7.09 42.68
N LYS A 135 -19.95 6.41 42.82
CA LYS A 135 -21.25 6.83 42.24
C LYS A 135 -21.15 7.07 40.71
N HIS A 136 -20.46 6.17 40.01
CA HIS A 136 -20.18 6.18 38.58
C HIS A 136 -19.36 7.39 38.09
N ASN A 137 -18.60 8.03 38.96
CA ASN A 137 -17.75 9.17 38.62
C ASN A 137 -16.36 9.07 39.28
N PRO A 138 -15.56 8.05 38.95
CA PRO A 138 -14.22 7.90 39.49
C PRO A 138 -13.32 9.05 39.04
N SER A 139 -12.41 9.50 39.90
CA SER A 139 -11.37 10.45 39.52
C SER A 139 -10.27 9.76 38.71
N ARG A 140 -9.51 10.56 37.95
CA ARG A 140 -8.34 10.06 37.19
C ARG A 140 -7.36 9.29 38.07
N GLN A 141 -7.17 9.70 39.32
CA GLN A 141 -6.28 9.03 40.26
C GLN A 141 -6.81 7.65 40.67
N GLN A 142 -8.11 7.52 40.93
CA GLN A 142 -8.73 6.23 41.28
C GLN A 142 -8.72 5.24 40.10
N VAL A 143 -8.87 5.72 38.87
CA VAL A 143 -8.71 4.88 37.67
C VAL A 143 -7.26 4.38 37.54
N LYS A 144 -6.25 5.21 37.86
CA LYS A 144 -4.86 4.77 37.90
C LYS A 144 -4.62 3.70 38.97
N GLU A 145 -5.13 3.90 40.18
CA GLU A 145 -5.03 2.91 41.26
C GLU A 145 -5.65 1.57 40.84
N TYR A 146 -6.84 1.59 40.23
CA TYR A 146 -7.44 0.39 39.66
C TYR A 146 -6.54 -0.29 38.62
N LEU A 147 -5.90 0.47 37.74
CA LEU A 147 -4.97 -0.08 36.74
C LEU A 147 -3.73 -0.68 37.41
N GLU A 148 -3.14 0.01 38.38
CA GLU A 148 -1.98 -0.47 39.13
C GLU A 148 -2.28 -1.76 39.91
N GLU A 149 -3.49 -1.92 40.44
CA GLU A 149 -3.92 -3.13 41.14
C GLU A 149 -4.21 -4.31 40.21
N ASN A 150 -4.76 -4.06 39.01
CA ASN A 150 -5.31 -5.10 38.14
C ASN A 150 -4.46 -5.43 36.92
N PHE A 151 -3.49 -4.59 36.56
CA PHE A 151 -2.69 -4.73 35.35
C PHE A 151 -1.19 -4.70 35.66
N ASP A 152 -0.43 -5.41 34.84
CA ASP A 152 1.01 -5.48 34.88
C ASP A 152 1.59 -4.99 33.54
N ASP A 153 2.59 -4.12 33.64
CA ASP A 153 3.39 -3.57 32.54
C ASP A 153 4.80 -4.22 32.47
N SER A 154 5.14 -5.07 33.45
CA SER A 154 6.50 -5.63 33.60
C SER A 154 6.77 -6.87 32.74
N GLU A 155 5.74 -7.59 32.31
CA GLU A 155 5.87 -8.78 31.47
C GLU A 155 5.48 -8.49 30.02
N SER A 156 6.48 -8.16 29.19
CA SER A 156 6.26 -8.10 27.74
C SER A 156 5.87 -9.47 27.20
N ALA A 157 4.68 -9.57 26.62
CA ALA A 157 4.22 -10.72 25.85
C ALA A 157 5.22 -11.13 24.74
N LEU A 158 6.08 -10.21 24.33
CA LEU A 158 7.02 -10.35 23.23
C LEU A 158 8.47 -10.30 23.74
N VAL A 159 9.22 -11.33 23.38
CA VAL A 159 10.64 -11.45 23.69
C VAL A 159 11.45 -11.18 22.41
N PRO A 160 12.53 -10.37 22.47
CA PRO A 160 13.45 -10.24 21.34
C PRO A 160 13.96 -11.60 20.86
N TRP A 161 13.99 -11.78 19.54
CA TRP A 161 14.46 -13.01 18.92
C TRP A 161 15.31 -12.68 17.71
N ILE A 162 16.46 -13.32 17.59
CA ILE A 162 17.35 -13.18 16.44
C ILE A 162 17.11 -14.38 15.52
N PRO A 163 16.74 -14.16 14.24
CA PRO A 163 16.58 -15.23 13.28
C PRO A 163 17.85 -16.08 13.12
N GLY A 164 17.73 -17.39 13.30
CA GLY A 164 18.86 -18.33 13.22
C GLY A 164 19.39 -18.53 11.81
N ASP A 165 18.57 -18.29 10.79
CA ASP A 165 18.89 -18.38 9.37
C ASP A 165 19.29 -17.03 8.75
N TRP A 166 19.54 -16.00 9.56
CA TRP A 166 19.96 -14.69 9.06
C TRP A 166 21.28 -14.75 8.30
N ASN A 167 21.26 -14.32 7.03
CA ASN A 167 22.44 -14.27 6.18
C ASN A 167 23.02 -12.84 6.14
N PRO A 168 24.28 -12.61 6.57
CA PRO A 168 24.92 -11.29 6.52
C PRO A 168 25.23 -10.79 5.10
N THR A 169 25.36 -11.69 4.12
CA THR A 169 25.72 -11.35 2.74
C THR A 169 24.78 -12.00 1.72
N PRO A 170 23.49 -11.61 1.70
CA PRO A 170 22.56 -12.11 0.70
C PRO A 170 23.04 -11.87 -0.74
N LYS A 171 22.61 -12.72 -1.66
CA LYS A 171 23.04 -12.69 -3.06
C LYS A 171 22.86 -11.30 -3.69
N TYR A 172 21.70 -10.67 -3.46
CA TYR A 172 21.34 -9.38 -4.05
C TYR A 172 22.30 -8.24 -3.68
N VAL A 173 23.05 -8.33 -2.57
CA VAL A 173 23.98 -7.27 -2.15
C VAL A 173 25.06 -7.05 -3.20
N LYS A 174 25.51 -8.12 -3.87
CA LYS A 174 26.53 -8.07 -4.93
C LYS A 174 25.99 -7.40 -6.21
N ASP A 175 24.68 -7.45 -6.41
CA ASP A 175 24.00 -6.91 -7.59
C ASP A 175 23.70 -5.41 -7.47
N VAL A 176 23.96 -4.80 -6.30
CA VAL A 176 23.91 -3.33 -6.10
C VAL A 176 25.28 -2.73 -6.45
N TYR A 177 25.36 -1.91 -7.49
CA TYR A 177 26.66 -1.42 -8.01
C TYR A 177 27.13 -0.13 -7.33
N ASP A 178 26.19 0.74 -6.92
CA ASP A 178 26.49 1.97 -6.19
C ASP A 178 26.95 1.62 -4.76
N LEU A 179 28.18 2.00 -4.41
CA LEU A 179 28.80 1.62 -3.13
C LEU A 179 28.03 2.14 -1.90
N PRO A 180 27.56 3.41 -1.86
CA PRO A 180 26.69 3.88 -0.78
C PRO A 180 25.43 3.02 -0.59
N LEU A 181 24.71 2.70 -1.67
CA LEU A 181 23.52 1.84 -1.59
C LEU A 181 23.86 0.41 -1.21
N ARG A 182 25.00 -0.12 -1.65
CA ARG A 182 25.46 -1.47 -1.29
C ARG A 182 25.75 -1.58 0.21
N ASN A 183 26.37 -0.57 0.82
CA ASN A 183 26.61 -0.57 2.26
C ASN A 183 25.29 -0.41 3.01
N TRP A 184 24.45 0.52 2.58
CA TRP A 184 23.14 0.74 3.20
C TRP A 184 22.23 -0.49 3.15
N ILE A 185 22.17 -1.22 2.04
CA ILE A 185 21.30 -2.41 1.96
C ILE A 185 21.76 -3.55 2.88
N GLN A 186 23.04 -3.59 3.29
CA GLN A 186 23.51 -4.49 4.34
C GLN A 186 22.97 -4.10 5.71
N GLU A 187 22.89 -2.79 6.00
CA GLU A 187 22.28 -2.27 7.23
C GLU A 187 20.78 -2.56 7.25
N VAL A 188 20.07 -2.39 6.13
CA VAL A 188 18.65 -2.77 5.97
C VAL A 188 18.47 -4.26 6.25
N ASN A 189 19.31 -5.13 5.69
CA ASN A 189 19.27 -6.57 5.96
C ASN A 189 19.53 -6.91 7.44
N ALA A 190 20.39 -6.13 8.13
CA ALA A 190 20.66 -6.33 9.55
C ALA A 190 19.45 -5.99 10.44
N ARG A 191 18.49 -5.17 9.95
CA ARG A 191 17.28 -4.82 10.70
C ARG A 191 16.36 -6.02 10.96
N TRP A 192 16.46 -7.11 10.19
CA TRP A 192 15.72 -8.35 10.50
C TRP A 192 16.07 -8.92 11.89
N LYS A 193 17.30 -8.71 12.38
CA LYS A 193 17.69 -9.11 13.74
C LYS A 193 17.07 -8.24 14.82
N VAL A 194 16.79 -6.97 14.50
CA VAL A 194 16.22 -5.99 15.43
C VAL A 194 14.71 -6.16 15.54
N LEU A 195 14.05 -6.50 14.43
CA LEU A 195 12.59 -6.65 14.33
C LEU A 195 12.10 -8.06 14.71
N GLY A 196 13.00 -9.02 14.95
CA GLY A 196 12.61 -10.37 15.33
C GLY A 196 12.03 -10.45 16.74
N ARG A 197 10.88 -11.10 16.87
CA ARG A 197 10.15 -11.33 18.12
C ARG A 197 9.70 -12.78 18.19
N LYS A 198 9.53 -13.26 19.42
CA LYS A 198 8.81 -14.49 19.73
C LYS A 198 7.87 -14.22 20.91
N LEU A 199 6.76 -14.94 20.98
CA LEU A 199 5.90 -14.85 22.15
C LEU A 199 6.50 -15.63 23.33
N SER A 200 6.32 -15.11 24.53
CA SER A 200 6.67 -15.84 25.75
C SER A 200 5.77 -17.07 25.91
N GLU A 201 6.26 -18.09 26.62
CA GLU A 201 5.43 -19.28 26.94
C GLU A 201 4.25 -18.89 27.86
N ASP A 202 4.39 -17.80 28.61
CA ASP A 202 3.33 -17.25 29.44
C ASP A 202 2.08 -16.87 28.62
N VAL A 203 2.24 -16.26 27.43
CA VAL A 203 1.10 -15.93 26.54
C VAL A 203 0.33 -17.19 26.12
N LYS A 204 1.02 -18.32 25.98
CA LYS A 204 0.41 -19.61 25.62
C LYS A 204 -0.36 -20.23 26.79
N ILE A 205 0.19 -20.14 27.99
CA ILE A 205 -0.40 -20.73 29.21
C ILE A 205 -1.55 -19.85 29.72
N ASN A 206 -1.37 -18.53 29.69
CA ASN A 206 -2.24 -17.52 30.26
C ASN A 206 -2.88 -16.64 29.18
N GLU A 207 -3.29 -17.23 28.04
CA GLU A 207 -3.83 -16.49 26.88
C GLU A 207 -5.00 -15.58 27.29
N ASP A 208 -5.80 -15.94 28.29
CA ASP A 208 -6.93 -15.14 28.78
C ASP A 208 -6.55 -13.85 29.52
N LEU A 209 -5.31 -13.73 30.01
CA LEU A 209 -4.82 -12.56 30.76
C LEU A 209 -4.24 -11.47 29.85
N THR A 210 -4.18 -11.69 28.55
CA THR A 210 -3.62 -10.72 27.60
C THR A 210 -4.54 -10.53 26.41
N SER A 211 -4.40 -9.39 25.75
CA SER A 211 -4.98 -9.17 24.43
C SER A 211 -4.21 -9.91 23.32
N GLN A 212 -2.95 -10.29 23.56
CA GLN A 212 -2.09 -10.98 22.59
C GLN A 212 -2.61 -12.38 22.27
N ILE A 213 -2.71 -12.70 20.98
CA ILE A 213 -3.04 -14.04 20.51
C ILE A 213 -1.75 -14.84 20.36
N TYR A 214 -1.72 -16.05 20.93
CA TYR A 214 -0.58 -16.95 20.78
C TYR A 214 -0.41 -17.43 19.33
N VAL A 215 0.84 -17.49 18.87
CA VAL A 215 1.26 -18.13 17.62
C VAL A 215 2.53 -18.96 17.87
N PRO A 216 2.69 -20.11 17.20
CA PRO A 216 3.73 -21.09 17.55
C PRO A 216 5.15 -20.70 17.16
N ASN A 217 5.33 -19.95 16.07
CA ASN A 217 6.65 -19.63 15.53
C ASN A 217 7.05 -18.18 15.83
N PRO A 218 8.36 -17.88 15.95
CA PRO A 218 8.87 -16.51 15.93
C PRO A 218 8.50 -15.78 14.63
N PHE A 219 8.52 -14.45 14.67
CA PHE A 219 8.13 -13.61 13.55
C PHE A 219 8.87 -12.27 13.55
N ILE A 220 8.74 -11.54 12.45
CA ILE A 220 9.24 -10.19 12.29
C ILE A 220 8.05 -9.23 12.41
N ILE A 221 8.15 -8.22 13.28
CA ILE A 221 7.13 -7.17 13.42
C ILE A 221 7.33 -6.05 12.38
N PRO A 222 6.32 -5.20 12.12
CA PRO A 222 6.50 -3.99 11.32
C PRO A 222 7.51 -3.03 11.97
N GLY A 223 7.32 -2.66 13.24
CA GLY A 223 8.21 -1.74 13.96
C GLY A 223 7.46 -0.69 14.78
N GLY A 224 8.17 0.02 15.66
CA GLY A 224 7.59 1.05 16.54
C GLY A 224 6.50 0.48 17.47
N ARG A 225 5.35 1.14 17.50
CA ARG A 225 4.17 0.74 18.30
C ARG A 225 3.52 -0.57 17.86
N PHE A 226 3.80 -1.04 16.64
CA PHE A 226 3.23 -2.25 16.07
C PHE A 226 4.00 -3.47 16.55
N THR A 227 3.59 -3.97 17.71
CA THR A 227 4.29 -5.03 18.45
C THR A 227 3.74 -6.43 18.12
N GLU A 228 2.73 -6.55 17.29
CA GLU A 228 2.12 -7.82 16.88
C GLU A 228 2.40 -8.17 15.40
N MET A 229 2.05 -9.40 14.98
CA MET A 229 2.05 -9.74 13.56
C MET A 229 0.87 -9.02 12.89
N TYR A 230 1.14 -8.27 11.82
CA TYR A 230 0.11 -7.73 10.92
C TYR A 230 0.06 -8.54 9.64
N TYR A 231 -1.15 -8.75 9.13
CA TYR A 231 -1.38 -9.72 8.07
C TYR A 231 -0.73 -9.30 6.75
N TRP A 232 -1.18 -8.19 6.13
CA TRP A 232 -0.69 -7.84 4.79
C TRP A 232 0.76 -7.31 4.80
N ASP A 233 1.20 -6.61 5.86
CA ASP A 233 2.59 -6.16 6.07
C ASP A 233 3.58 -7.32 5.91
N SER A 234 3.20 -8.47 6.46
CA SER A 234 4.01 -9.67 6.48
C SER A 234 4.34 -10.18 5.07
N TYR A 235 3.57 -9.82 4.04
CA TYR A 235 3.89 -10.24 2.67
C TYR A 235 5.24 -9.66 2.22
N TRP A 236 5.43 -8.34 2.38
CA TRP A 236 6.67 -7.67 1.98
C TRP A 236 7.83 -8.04 2.89
N ILE A 237 7.56 -8.27 4.18
CA ILE A 237 8.55 -8.82 5.11
C ILE A 237 9.02 -10.20 4.61
N ILE A 238 8.10 -11.13 4.34
CA ILE A 238 8.41 -12.48 3.84
C ILE A 238 9.18 -12.42 2.52
N GLU A 239 8.83 -11.51 1.61
CA GLU A 239 9.60 -11.32 0.37
C GLU A 239 11.04 -10.88 0.62
N GLY A 240 11.23 -9.91 1.52
CA GLY A 240 12.56 -9.48 1.96
C GLY A 240 13.36 -10.63 2.59
N LEU A 241 12.74 -11.39 3.48
CA LEU A 241 13.34 -12.56 4.14
C LEU A 241 13.78 -13.62 3.12
N LEU A 242 12.93 -13.97 2.17
CA LEU A 242 13.24 -14.96 1.13
C LEU A 242 14.37 -14.49 0.20
N LEU A 243 14.41 -13.21 -0.17
CA LEU A 243 15.53 -12.63 -0.91
C LEU A 243 16.82 -12.61 -0.08
N SER A 244 16.71 -12.46 1.24
CA SER A 244 17.81 -12.59 2.20
C SER A 244 18.25 -14.03 2.45
N GLY A 245 17.56 -15.04 1.88
CA GLY A 245 17.85 -16.46 2.10
C GLY A 245 17.35 -17.02 3.43
N MET A 246 16.47 -16.29 4.12
CA MET A 246 15.92 -16.63 5.43
C MET A 246 14.62 -17.45 5.27
N HIS A 247 14.77 -18.65 4.71
CA HIS A 247 13.63 -19.51 4.35
C HIS A 247 12.89 -20.07 5.57
N ASP A 248 13.59 -20.38 6.66
CA ASP A 248 12.97 -20.98 7.86
C ASP A 248 12.14 -19.94 8.60
N THR A 249 12.67 -18.72 8.72
CA THR A 249 11.92 -17.58 9.29
C THR A 249 10.68 -17.27 8.46
N ALA A 250 10.80 -17.21 7.12
CA ALA A 250 9.68 -16.97 6.24
C ALA A 250 8.60 -18.07 6.36
N LYS A 251 9.01 -19.35 6.39
CA LYS A 251 8.09 -20.48 6.58
C LYS A 251 7.34 -20.39 7.91
N GLY A 252 8.05 -20.13 9.01
CA GLY A 252 7.46 -20.01 10.35
C GLY A 252 6.40 -18.92 10.44
N MET A 253 6.62 -17.77 9.79
CA MET A 253 5.61 -16.70 9.71
C MET A 253 4.36 -17.13 8.93
N ILE A 254 4.51 -17.86 7.82
CA ILE A 254 3.37 -18.37 7.04
C ILE A 254 2.59 -19.43 7.84
N GLU A 255 3.30 -20.30 8.56
CA GLU A 255 2.69 -21.29 9.45
C GLU A 255 1.89 -20.65 10.59
N ASN A 256 2.33 -19.50 11.12
CA ASN A 256 1.54 -18.73 12.08
C ASN A 256 0.20 -18.28 11.49
N PHE A 257 0.17 -17.80 10.24
CA PHE A 257 -1.09 -17.45 9.58
C PHE A 257 -1.98 -18.67 9.31
N ILE A 258 -1.41 -19.80 8.93
CA ILE A 258 -2.13 -21.07 8.79
C ILE A 258 -2.74 -21.48 10.15
N TYR A 259 -1.98 -21.35 11.24
CA TYR A 259 -2.48 -21.57 12.59
C TYR A 259 -3.68 -20.66 12.92
N LEU A 260 -3.59 -19.36 12.61
CA LEU A 260 -4.68 -18.40 12.83
C LEU A 260 -5.93 -18.75 12.01
N VAL A 261 -5.79 -19.14 10.75
CA VAL A 261 -6.91 -19.60 9.92
C VAL A 261 -7.52 -20.89 10.48
N ASN A 262 -6.71 -21.81 10.98
CA ASN A 262 -7.21 -23.02 11.63
C ASN A 262 -8.00 -22.68 12.91
N LYS A 263 -7.52 -21.73 13.72
CA LYS A 263 -8.17 -21.28 14.97
C LYS A 263 -9.43 -20.43 14.75
N PHE A 264 -9.41 -19.50 13.80
CA PHE A 264 -10.46 -18.47 13.64
C PHE A 264 -11.23 -18.53 12.31
N GLY A 265 -10.72 -19.27 11.32
CA GLY A 265 -11.31 -19.39 9.98
C GLY A 265 -10.85 -18.34 8.96
N TYR A 266 -10.07 -17.37 9.40
CA TYR A 266 -9.46 -16.30 8.60
C TYR A 266 -8.23 -15.79 9.35
N VAL A 267 -7.40 -14.97 8.68
CA VAL A 267 -6.33 -14.25 9.36
C VAL A 267 -6.88 -12.91 9.89
N PRO A 268 -6.86 -12.65 11.21
CA PRO A 268 -7.23 -11.35 11.77
C PRO A 268 -6.28 -10.23 11.29
N ASN A 269 -6.69 -8.95 11.43
CA ASN A 269 -5.85 -7.79 11.09
C ASN A 269 -4.42 -7.92 11.69
N GLY A 270 -4.36 -8.18 12.99
CA GLY A 270 -3.14 -8.59 13.66
C GLY A 270 -3.39 -9.56 14.82
N THR A 271 -2.33 -10.01 15.49
CA THR A 271 -2.42 -11.03 16.56
C THR A 271 -2.87 -10.48 17.91
N ARG A 272 -3.96 -9.69 17.93
CA ARG A 272 -4.61 -9.17 19.15
C ARG A 272 -6.10 -9.51 19.15
N LYS A 273 -6.68 -9.76 20.32
CA LYS A 273 -8.08 -10.17 20.48
C LYS A 273 -9.07 -9.10 20.00
N TYR A 274 -8.76 -7.82 20.17
CA TYR A 274 -9.57 -6.71 19.66
C TYR A 274 -9.56 -6.60 18.13
N TYR A 275 -8.67 -7.33 17.43
CA TYR A 275 -8.69 -7.48 15.97
C TYR A 275 -9.62 -8.59 15.49
N LEU A 276 -10.09 -9.48 16.37
CA LEU A 276 -11.08 -10.49 15.99
C LEU A 276 -12.37 -9.81 15.51
N GLY A 277 -12.89 -10.29 14.39
CA GLY A 277 -14.04 -9.73 13.67
C GLY A 277 -13.66 -9.01 12.39
N ARG A 278 -12.39 -8.60 12.25
CA ARG A 278 -11.85 -7.99 11.03
C ARG A 278 -10.55 -8.65 10.58
N SER A 279 -10.37 -8.75 9.27
CA SER A 279 -9.16 -9.28 8.63
C SER A 279 -8.24 -8.13 8.18
N GLN A 280 -7.45 -8.38 7.15
CA GLN A 280 -6.69 -7.42 6.35
C GLN A 280 -6.64 -7.94 4.90
N PRO A 281 -6.08 -7.21 3.92
CA PRO A 281 -5.99 -7.70 2.54
C PRO A 281 -5.43 -9.16 2.47
N PRO A 282 -6.09 -10.08 1.73
CA PRO A 282 -5.83 -11.52 1.88
C PRO A 282 -4.61 -12.01 1.10
N PHE A 283 -3.43 -11.88 1.69
CA PHE A 283 -2.15 -12.24 1.08
C PHE A 283 -1.64 -13.65 1.40
N LEU A 284 -2.28 -14.44 2.26
CA LEU A 284 -1.75 -15.74 2.71
C LEU A 284 -1.48 -16.73 1.57
N THR A 285 -2.43 -16.87 0.63
CA THR A 285 -2.23 -17.74 -0.56
C THR A 285 -1.05 -17.26 -1.41
N ILE A 286 -0.86 -15.94 -1.50
CA ILE A 286 0.25 -15.31 -2.23
C ILE A 286 1.58 -15.54 -1.50
N MET A 287 1.61 -15.49 -0.16
CA MET A 287 2.80 -15.80 0.65
C MET A 287 3.22 -17.26 0.49
N VAL A 288 2.27 -18.21 0.50
CA VAL A 288 2.57 -19.64 0.23
C VAL A 288 3.14 -19.82 -1.17
N ASN A 289 2.59 -19.13 -2.18
CA ASN A 289 3.12 -19.17 -3.54
C ASN A 289 4.52 -18.58 -3.62
N LEU A 290 4.76 -17.46 -2.93
CA LEU A 290 6.06 -16.82 -2.87
C LEU A 290 7.11 -17.76 -2.26
N TYR A 291 6.80 -18.39 -1.14
CA TYR A 291 7.65 -19.40 -0.52
C TYR A 291 7.93 -20.56 -1.48
N TRP A 292 6.88 -21.16 -2.07
CA TRP A 292 7.04 -22.26 -3.02
C TRP A 292 7.89 -21.86 -4.24
N LYS A 293 7.78 -20.63 -4.74
CA LYS A 293 8.61 -20.17 -5.87
C LYS A 293 10.10 -20.20 -5.54
N HIS A 294 10.47 -19.91 -4.29
CA HIS A 294 11.84 -19.93 -3.80
C HIS A 294 12.34 -21.33 -3.45
N THR A 295 11.51 -22.17 -2.83
CA THR A 295 11.96 -23.45 -2.24
C THR A 295 11.56 -24.68 -3.02
N LYS A 296 10.53 -24.59 -3.87
CA LYS A 296 9.86 -25.71 -4.54
C LYS A 296 9.33 -26.79 -3.57
N ASP A 297 9.07 -26.42 -2.31
CA ASP A 297 8.54 -27.34 -1.29
C ASP A 297 7.05 -27.65 -1.55
N ILE A 298 6.80 -28.77 -2.26
CA ILE A 298 5.44 -29.26 -2.54
C ILE A 298 4.76 -29.76 -1.26
N ASN A 299 5.51 -30.29 -0.29
CA ASN A 299 4.93 -30.75 0.97
C ASN A 299 4.32 -29.59 1.75
N PHE A 300 4.94 -28.41 1.70
CA PHE A 300 4.37 -27.22 2.32
C PHE A 300 3.06 -26.79 1.67
N ILE A 301 2.91 -26.88 0.34
CA ILE A 301 1.62 -26.67 -0.33
C ILE A 301 0.58 -27.65 0.22
N LYS A 302 0.91 -28.94 0.27
CA LYS A 302 0.01 -29.99 0.77
C LYS A 302 -0.47 -29.73 2.20
N GLN A 303 0.40 -29.22 3.06
CA GLN A 303 0.07 -28.86 4.45
C GLN A 303 -0.79 -27.60 4.54
N SER A 304 -0.60 -26.66 3.62
CA SER A 304 -1.23 -25.33 3.67
C SER A 304 -2.60 -25.26 3.01
N VAL A 305 -2.84 -26.03 1.94
CA VAL A 305 -3.94 -25.78 0.99
C VAL A 305 -5.33 -25.76 1.65
N MET A 306 -5.58 -26.61 2.66
CA MET A 306 -6.87 -26.63 3.37
C MET A 306 -7.14 -25.33 4.13
N ALA A 307 -6.11 -24.73 4.74
CA ALA A 307 -6.24 -23.43 5.40
C ALA A 307 -6.49 -22.32 4.37
N LEU A 308 -5.81 -22.37 3.22
CA LEU A 308 -6.03 -21.40 2.13
C LEU A 308 -7.48 -21.45 1.60
N GLU A 309 -8.04 -22.65 1.40
CA GLU A 309 -9.45 -22.81 1.03
C GLU A 309 -10.41 -22.25 2.10
N LYS A 310 -10.07 -22.48 3.38
CA LYS A 310 -10.88 -22.03 4.53
C LYS A 310 -10.94 -20.51 4.59
N GLU A 311 -9.81 -19.83 4.42
CA GLU A 311 -9.77 -18.37 4.35
C GLU A 311 -10.50 -17.84 3.11
N TYR A 312 -10.27 -18.42 1.94
CA TYR A 312 -10.98 -18.02 0.72
C TYR A 312 -12.50 -18.14 0.88
N SER A 313 -12.95 -19.20 1.57
CA SER A 313 -14.35 -19.41 1.93
C SER A 313 -14.89 -18.36 2.91
N PHE A 314 -14.06 -17.86 3.84
CA PHE A 314 -14.45 -16.74 4.69
C PHE A 314 -14.78 -15.50 3.85
N TRP A 315 -13.91 -15.11 2.91
CA TRP A 315 -14.13 -13.94 2.05
C TRP A 315 -15.39 -14.09 1.20
N ILE A 316 -15.63 -15.27 0.61
CA ILE A 316 -16.88 -15.53 -0.13
C ILE A 316 -18.09 -15.36 0.78
N LYS A 317 -18.08 -15.96 1.98
CA LYS A 317 -19.27 -16.02 2.85
C LYS A 317 -19.53 -14.72 3.60
N LYS A 318 -18.49 -13.96 3.91
CA LYS A 318 -18.56 -12.82 4.86
C LYS A 318 -18.27 -11.47 4.22
N ARG A 319 -17.70 -11.44 3.02
CA ARG A 319 -17.20 -10.22 2.36
C ARG A 319 -17.58 -10.14 0.88
N SER A 320 -18.45 -11.02 0.38
CA SER A 320 -18.94 -10.94 -0.99
C SER A 320 -20.43 -10.62 -1.05
N ILE A 321 -20.81 -9.85 -2.08
CA ILE A 321 -22.18 -9.53 -2.44
C ILE A 321 -22.37 -9.76 -3.94
N THR A 322 -23.62 -9.83 -4.38
CA THR A 322 -23.96 -9.88 -5.80
C THR A 322 -24.55 -8.54 -6.22
N ILE A 323 -23.98 -7.94 -7.25
CA ILE A 323 -24.48 -6.71 -7.89
C ILE A 323 -24.99 -7.01 -9.29
N THR A 324 -25.74 -6.08 -9.88
CA THR A 324 -26.21 -6.18 -11.26
C THR A 324 -25.63 -5.03 -12.08
N VAL A 325 -24.93 -5.35 -13.17
CA VAL A 325 -24.40 -4.40 -14.16
C VAL A 325 -24.83 -4.89 -15.54
N ASP A 326 -25.41 -4.02 -16.37
CA ASP A 326 -25.94 -4.37 -17.70
C ASP A 326 -26.85 -5.62 -17.71
N ASN A 327 -27.78 -5.70 -16.75
CA ASN A 327 -28.70 -6.84 -16.55
C ASN A 327 -28.00 -8.20 -16.29
N LYS A 328 -26.71 -8.21 -15.95
CA LYS A 328 -25.95 -9.40 -15.57
C LYS A 328 -25.50 -9.30 -14.11
N ARG A 329 -25.51 -10.44 -13.43
CA ARG A 329 -25.11 -10.52 -12.03
C ARG A 329 -23.62 -10.81 -11.90
N TYR A 330 -22.95 -10.04 -11.05
CA TYR A 330 -21.53 -10.20 -10.76
C TYR A 330 -21.31 -10.32 -9.25
N ARG A 331 -20.44 -11.24 -8.85
CA ARG A 331 -19.93 -11.29 -7.48
C ARG A 331 -18.84 -10.25 -7.33
N VAL A 332 -18.95 -9.42 -6.30
CA VAL A 332 -17.90 -8.49 -5.89
C VAL A 332 -17.61 -8.64 -4.41
N PHE A 333 -16.40 -8.30 -4.01
CA PHE A 333 -15.94 -8.30 -2.63
C PHE A 333 -15.82 -6.87 -2.10
N HIS A 334 -16.17 -6.68 -0.82
CA HIS A 334 -16.00 -5.42 -0.11
C HIS A 334 -15.56 -5.66 1.34
N TYR A 335 -14.84 -4.70 1.92
CA TYR A 335 -14.55 -4.71 3.35
C TYR A 335 -15.81 -4.31 4.11
N ASN A 336 -16.25 -5.17 5.03
CA ASN A 336 -17.54 -5.00 5.67
C ASN A 336 -17.53 -5.56 7.09
N VAL A 337 -17.26 -4.68 8.03
CA VAL A 337 -17.27 -4.93 9.47
C VAL A 337 -18.37 -4.07 10.09
N THR A 338 -19.50 -4.68 10.41
CA THR A 338 -20.64 -3.99 11.04
C THR A 338 -20.45 -3.91 12.56
N THR A 339 -20.56 -2.72 13.14
CA THR A 339 -20.44 -2.49 14.58
C THR A 339 -21.18 -1.23 15.04
N SER A 340 -21.56 -1.17 16.30
CA SER A 340 -22.00 0.05 17.00
C SER A 340 -20.96 0.57 17.98
N GLU A 341 -19.81 -0.11 18.08
CA GLU A 341 -18.80 0.15 19.10
C GLU A 341 -17.52 0.71 18.46
N PRO A 342 -16.85 1.66 19.11
CA PRO A 342 -15.50 2.09 18.78
C PRO A 342 -14.50 0.95 18.61
N ARG A 343 -13.39 1.23 17.94
CA ARG A 343 -12.19 0.39 17.99
C ARG A 343 -11.56 0.50 19.36
N PRO A 344 -11.29 -0.60 20.08
CA PRO A 344 -10.59 -0.53 21.36
C PRO A 344 -9.26 0.20 21.26
N GLU A 345 -8.48 0.00 20.19
CA GLU A 345 -7.15 0.59 20.04
C GLU A 345 -7.12 2.10 19.76
N SER A 346 -8.29 2.68 19.46
CA SER A 346 -8.49 4.10 19.17
C SER A 346 -9.80 4.61 19.78
N TYR A 347 -10.23 4.07 20.92
CA TYR A 347 -11.59 4.24 21.46
C TYR A 347 -11.95 5.70 21.67
N HIS A 348 -11.04 6.48 22.27
CA HIS A 348 -11.29 7.90 22.54
C HIS A 348 -11.52 8.72 21.26
N HIS A 349 -10.65 8.55 20.26
CA HIS A 349 -10.75 9.24 18.97
C HIS A 349 -12.03 8.83 18.21
N ASP A 350 -12.35 7.54 18.22
CA ASP A 350 -13.55 7.02 17.57
C ASP A 350 -14.84 7.55 18.21
N GLU A 351 -14.91 7.66 19.55
CA GLU A 351 -16.07 8.25 20.24
C GLU A 351 -16.18 9.76 19.97
N GLU A 352 -15.08 10.51 20.05
CA GLU A 352 -15.07 11.96 19.79
C GLU A 352 -15.60 12.27 18.38
N LEU A 353 -15.19 11.48 17.38
CA LEU A 353 -15.64 11.65 16.00
C LEU A 353 -17.16 11.50 15.83
N VAL A 354 -17.81 10.66 16.64
CA VAL A 354 -19.22 10.28 16.46
C VAL A 354 -20.15 10.82 17.55
N GLU A 355 -19.63 11.52 18.56
CA GLU A 355 -20.38 11.97 19.74
C GLU A 355 -21.64 12.77 19.37
N ASN A 356 -21.51 13.66 18.38
CA ASN A 356 -22.59 14.57 17.96
C ASN A 356 -23.38 14.06 16.74
N LEU A 357 -23.15 12.83 16.30
CA LEU A 357 -23.83 12.27 15.13
C LEU A 357 -25.15 11.58 15.50
N PRO A 358 -26.18 11.63 14.62
CA PRO A 358 -27.34 10.77 14.75
C PRO A 358 -26.95 9.29 14.83
N TYR A 359 -27.72 8.48 15.57
CA TYR A 359 -27.39 7.06 15.80
C TYR A 359 -27.10 6.26 14.52
N LYS A 360 -27.87 6.50 13.45
CA LYS A 360 -27.66 5.87 12.13
C LYS A 360 -26.27 6.19 11.58
N ASP A 361 -25.85 7.45 11.66
CA ASP A 361 -24.56 7.92 11.15
C ASP A 361 -23.41 7.47 12.05
N LYS A 362 -23.61 7.45 13.38
CA LYS A 362 -22.66 6.84 14.33
C LYS A 362 -22.37 5.38 13.96
N VAL A 363 -23.40 4.55 13.75
CA VAL A 363 -23.21 3.15 13.36
C VAL A 363 -22.52 3.03 12.00
N ARG A 364 -22.87 3.88 11.03
CA ARG A 364 -22.22 3.92 9.71
C ARG A 364 -20.73 4.24 9.83
N VAL A 365 -20.37 5.31 10.53
CA VAL A 365 -18.98 5.78 10.68
C VAL A 365 -18.16 4.76 11.46
N LEU A 366 -18.65 4.25 12.59
CA LEU A 366 -17.94 3.21 13.37
C LEU A 366 -17.70 1.92 12.57
N SER A 367 -18.68 1.49 11.78
CA SER A 367 -18.52 0.36 10.87
C SER A 367 -17.55 0.67 9.73
N GLY A 368 -17.58 1.91 9.22
CA GLY A 368 -16.62 2.46 8.26
C GLY A 368 -15.18 2.41 8.81
N LEU A 369 -14.96 2.84 10.05
CA LEU A 369 -13.65 2.86 10.70
C LEU A 369 -13.04 1.46 10.77
N LYS A 370 -13.81 0.46 11.26
CA LYS A 370 -13.33 -0.93 11.33
C LYS A 370 -13.13 -1.57 9.95
N SER A 371 -13.95 -1.19 8.97
CA SER A 371 -13.82 -1.68 7.59
C SER A 371 -12.64 -1.04 6.86
N ALA A 372 -12.34 0.23 7.11
CA ALA A 372 -11.14 0.90 6.61
C ALA A 372 -9.87 0.29 7.22
N ALA A 373 -9.87 -0.02 8.53
CA ALA A 373 -8.79 -0.78 9.15
C ALA A 373 -8.65 -2.20 8.55
N GLU A 374 -9.75 -2.88 8.22
CA GLU A 374 -9.72 -4.15 7.48
C GLU A 374 -9.14 -4.00 6.05
N SER A 375 -9.26 -2.82 5.46
CA SER A 375 -8.66 -2.54 4.15
C SER A 375 -7.15 -2.30 4.19
N GLY A 376 -6.60 -2.02 5.39
CA GLY A 376 -5.24 -1.53 5.62
C GLY A 376 -5.04 -0.05 5.27
N TRP A 377 -6.12 0.69 4.97
CA TRP A 377 -6.09 2.10 4.56
C TRP A 377 -6.92 2.97 5.52
N ASP A 378 -6.51 3.00 6.77
CA ASP A 378 -7.11 3.75 7.88
C ASP A 378 -6.29 5.02 8.19
N PHE A 379 -6.65 6.22 7.71
CA PHE A 379 -7.78 6.54 6.84
C PHE A 379 -7.37 7.23 5.55
N SER A 380 -8.34 7.34 4.64
CA SER A 380 -8.20 7.90 3.29
C SER A 380 -9.53 8.47 2.83
N SER A 381 -9.48 9.58 2.10
CA SER A 381 -10.57 10.14 1.29
C SER A 381 -11.19 9.12 0.34
N ARG A 382 -10.45 8.06 0.00
CA ARG A 382 -10.94 6.91 -0.78
C ARG A 382 -12.24 6.33 -0.23
N TRP A 383 -12.41 6.34 1.09
CA TRP A 383 -13.52 5.70 1.79
C TRP A 383 -14.63 6.64 2.25
N MET A 384 -14.48 7.94 2.01
CA MET A 384 -15.39 8.98 2.49
C MET A 384 -16.42 9.26 1.40
N LEU A 385 -17.65 8.83 1.62
CA LEU A 385 -18.77 9.03 0.73
C LEU A 385 -19.95 9.63 1.51
N THR A 386 -20.49 10.73 1.01
CA THR A 386 -21.78 11.25 1.47
C THR A 386 -22.88 10.20 1.35
N GLU A 387 -24.05 10.45 1.95
CA GLU A 387 -25.19 9.54 1.86
C GLU A 387 -25.68 9.32 0.41
N ASP A 388 -25.57 10.34 -0.46
CA ASP A 388 -25.86 10.21 -1.88
C ASP A 388 -24.72 9.56 -2.68
N GLY A 389 -23.59 9.23 -2.05
CA GLY A 389 -22.49 8.47 -2.65
C GLY A 389 -21.46 9.33 -3.39
N VAL A 390 -21.27 10.60 -3.02
CA VAL A 390 -20.26 11.51 -3.57
C VAL A 390 -19.02 11.49 -2.68
N ARG A 391 -17.82 11.47 -3.28
CA ARG A 391 -16.56 11.47 -2.52
C ARG A 391 -16.35 12.79 -1.77
N THR A 392 -15.96 12.71 -0.51
CA THR A 392 -15.59 13.88 0.33
C THR A 392 -14.23 13.70 0.96
N LYS A 393 -13.83 14.66 1.81
CA LYS A 393 -12.65 14.59 2.67
C LYS A 393 -13.03 14.56 4.16
N ASN A 394 -14.30 14.36 4.48
CA ASN A 394 -14.80 14.45 5.84
C ASN A 394 -14.89 13.06 6.48
N MET A 395 -14.22 12.87 7.63
CA MET A 395 -14.24 11.61 8.38
C MET A 395 -15.65 11.18 8.83
N THR A 396 -16.58 12.13 9.01
CA THR A 396 -17.99 11.82 9.34
C THR A 396 -18.78 11.20 8.17
N ASP A 397 -18.23 11.26 6.95
CA ASP A 397 -18.74 10.58 5.75
C ASP A 397 -18.08 9.21 5.52
N LEU A 398 -17.29 8.69 6.46
CA LEU A 398 -16.61 7.42 6.28
C LEU A 398 -17.62 6.27 6.09
N ASN A 399 -17.58 5.65 4.91
CA ASN A 399 -18.52 4.61 4.50
C ASN A 399 -17.84 3.56 3.62
N THR A 400 -16.75 2.97 4.12
CA THR A 400 -15.95 1.95 3.41
C THR A 400 -16.79 0.78 2.90
N MET A 401 -17.83 0.39 3.63
CA MET A 401 -18.71 -0.74 3.29
C MET A 401 -19.50 -0.50 1.99
N ALA A 402 -19.71 0.77 1.63
CA ALA A 402 -20.39 1.18 0.41
C ALA A 402 -19.50 1.13 -0.85
N ILE A 403 -18.25 0.65 -0.72
CA ILE A 403 -17.29 0.59 -1.82
C ILE A 403 -16.86 -0.86 -2.00
N ALA A 404 -17.00 -1.39 -3.22
CA ALA A 404 -16.30 -2.59 -3.64
C ALA A 404 -14.92 -2.19 -4.16
N PRO A 405 -13.81 -2.51 -3.45
CA PRO A 405 -12.50 -2.03 -3.83
C PRO A 405 -11.90 -2.90 -4.94
N VAL A 406 -11.36 -2.26 -5.97
CA VAL A 406 -10.70 -2.94 -7.10
C VAL A 406 -9.56 -3.84 -6.63
N CYS A 407 -8.79 -3.38 -5.64
CA CYS A 407 -7.65 -4.12 -5.10
C CYS A 407 -8.06 -5.44 -4.44
N LEU A 408 -9.12 -5.45 -3.62
CA LEU A 408 -9.61 -6.66 -2.97
C LEU A 408 -10.12 -7.67 -4.01
N ASN A 409 -10.88 -7.20 -5.01
CA ASN A 409 -11.42 -8.07 -6.05
C ASN A 409 -10.32 -8.69 -6.92
N SER A 410 -9.25 -7.93 -7.18
CA SER A 410 -8.06 -8.42 -7.89
C SER A 410 -7.31 -9.48 -7.07
N LEU A 411 -7.13 -9.25 -5.76
CA LEU A 411 -6.52 -10.22 -4.85
C LEU A 411 -7.33 -11.52 -4.79
N MET A 412 -8.67 -11.43 -4.72
CA MET A 412 -9.54 -12.61 -4.72
C MET A 412 -9.46 -13.38 -6.04
N GLY A 413 -9.32 -12.70 -7.18
CA GLY A 413 -9.05 -13.35 -8.47
C GLY A 413 -7.69 -14.08 -8.49
N LEU A 414 -6.63 -13.45 -7.97
CA LEU A 414 -5.31 -14.07 -7.84
C LEU A 414 -5.33 -15.28 -6.90
N ASN A 415 -5.97 -15.16 -5.74
CA ASN A 415 -6.07 -16.25 -4.76
C ASN A 415 -6.80 -17.46 -5.35
N ALA A 416 -7.88 -17.25 -6.11
CA ALA A 416 -8.56 -18.34 -6.82
C ALA A 416 -7.64 -19.01 -7.84
N ARG A 417 -6.91 -18.22 -8.64
CA ARG A 417 -5.97 -18.77 -9.63
C ARG A 417 -4.84 -19.58 -8.97
N LEU A 418 -4.27 -19.08 -7.88
CA LEU A 418 -3.21 -19.78 -7.15
C LEU A 418 -3.72 -21.05 -6.47
N LEU A 419 -4.94 -21.05 -5.92
CA LEU A 419 -5.57 -22.27 -5.40
C LEU A 419 -5.74 -23.32 -6.50
N SER A 420 -6.16 -22.90 -7.71
CA SER A 420 -6.22 -23.80 -8.86
C SER A 420 -4.85 -24.41 -9.17
N GLU A 421 -3.80 -23.58 -9.27
CA GLU A 421 -2.43 -24.02 -9.55
C GLU A 421 -1.89 -24.97 -8.46
N PHE A 422 -2.17 -24.69 -7.18
CA PHE A 422 -1.79 -25.59 -6.09
C PHE A 422 -2.50 -26.93 -6.16
N TYR A 423 -3.77 -26.96 -6.53
CA TYR A 423 -4.47 -28.23 -6.72
C TYR A 423 -4.03 -28.99 -7.97
N ASP A 424 -3.55 -28.31 -9.01
CA ASP A 424 -2.87 -28.97 -10.13
C ASP A 424 -1.55 -29.62 -9.68
N ILE A 425 -0.73 -28.92 -8.89
CA ILE A 425 0.51 -29.46 -8.30
C ILE A 425 0.23 -30.69 -7.43
N LEU A 426 -0.90 -30.68 -6.71
CA LEU A 426 -1.34 -31.80 -5.86
C LEU A 426 -2.15 -32.86 -6.62
N GLU A 427 -2.24 -32.77 -7.95
CA GLU A 427 -2.96 -33.70 -8.83
C GLU A 427 -4.46 -33.85 -8.50
N ASN A 428 -5.06 -32.86 -7.84
CA ASN A 428 -6.50 -32.80 -7.56
C ASN A 428 -7.24 -32.00 -8.63
N THR A 429 -7.51 -32.66 -9.75
CA THR A 429 -8.17 -32.04 -10.92
C THR A 429 -9.56 -31.49 -10.64
N THR A 430 -10.29 -32.05 -9.67
CA THR A 430 -11.65 -31.59 -9.31
C THR A 430 -11.58 -30.23 -8.64
N LYS A 431 -10.74 -30.09 -7.62
CA LYS A 431 -10.56 -28.81 -6.91
C LYS A 431 -9.91 -27.75 -7.80
N SER A 432 -8.94 -28.14 -8.62
CA SER A 432 -8.34 -27.25 -9.61
C SER A 432 -9.41 -26.61 -10.50
N LYS A 433 -10.28 -27.41 -11.13
CA LYS A 433 -11.37 -26.90 -11.99
C LYS A 433 -12.32 -25.95 -11.27
N ILE A 434 -12.64 -26.23 -10.00
CA ILE A 434 -13.50 -25.34 -9.19
C ILE A 434 -12.86 -23.97 -9.04
N TYR A 435 -11.60 -23.92 -8.61
CA TYR A 435 -10.89 -22.66 -8.39
C TYR A 435 -10.54 -21.94 -9.68
N LYS A 436 -10.31 -22.68 -10.77
CA LYS A 436 -10.18 -22.13 -12.11
C LYS A 436 -11.46 -21.39 -12.53
N SER A 437 -12.62 -22.01 -12.35
CA SER A 437 -13.91 -21.38 -12.64
C SER A 437 -14.13 -20.10 -11.82
N LEU A 438 -13.76 -20.10 -10.55
CA LEU A 438 -13.85 -18.91 -9.69
C LEU A 438 -12.88 -17.81 -10.14
N ALA A 439 -11.66 -18.16 -10.57
CA ALA A 439 -10.72 -17.21 -11.13
C ALA A 439 -11.23 -16.59 -12.44
N ASP A 440 -11.87 -17.39 -13.30
CA ASP A 440 -12.44 -16.93 -14.58
C ASP A 440 -13.69 -16.05 -14.37
N GLU A 441 -14.52 -16.37 -13.37
CA GLU A 441 -15.61 -15.49 -12.89
C GLU A 441 -15.05 -14.14 -12.47
N MET A 442 -14.04 -14.12 -11.60
CA MET A 442 -13.42 -12.89 -11.14
C MET A 442 -12.78 -12.09 -12.26
N ASN A 443 -12.10 -12.73 -13.20
CA ASN A 443 -11.51 -12.03 -14.35
C ASN A 443 -12.60 -11.41 -15.23
N THR A 444 -13.77 -12.04 -15.36
CA THR A 444 -14.92 -11.44 -16.04
C THR A 444 -15.47 -10.25 -15.27
N THR A 445 -15.62 -10.36 -13.94
CA THR A 445 -16.00 -9.25 -13.05
C THR A 445 -15.04 -8.06 -13.20
N MET A 446 -13.71 -8.28 -13.22
CA MET A 446 -12.73 -7.20 -13.41
C MET A 446 -12.94 -6.43 -14.72
N SER A 447 -13.32 -7.12 -15.79
CA SER A 447 -13.58 -6.51 -17.11
C SER A 447 -14.88 -5.70 -17.17
N ARG A 448 -15.92 -6.13 -16.44
CA ARG A 448 -17.28 -5.60 -16.58
C ARG A 448 -17.67 -4.60 -15.51
N VAL A 449 -17.14 -4.76 -14.30
CA VAL A 449 -17.51 -3.93 -13.15
C VAL A 449 -16.47 -2.85 -12.91
N PHE A 450 -15.19 -3.22 -12.95
CA PHE A 450 -14.12 -2.36 -12.45
C PHE A 450 -13.39 -1.58 -13.54
N TRP A 451 -13.44 -1.99 -14.81
CA TRP A 451 -12.74 -1.31 -15.90
C TRP A 451 -13.47 -0.05 -16.37
N SER A 452 -12.79 1.11 -16.31
CA SER A 452 -13.28 2.36 -16.91
C SER A 452 -12.71 2.54 -18.32
N GLU A 453 -13.58 2.55 -19.33
CA GLU A 453 -13.18 2.89 -20.70
C GLU A 453 -12.76 4.35 -20.84
N ARG A 454 -13.34 5.24 -20.02
CA ARG A 454 -13.00 6.67 -20.02
C ARG A 454 -11.58 6.88 -19.48
N ASP A 455 -11.28 6.26 -18.34
CA ASP A 455 -10.04 6.52 -17.62
C ASP A 455 -8.90 5.59 -18.07
N GLY A 456 -9.22 4.46 -18.70
CA GLY A 456 -8.24 3.49 -19.19
C GLY A 456 -7.56 2.69 -18.07
N VAL A 457 -8.27 2.48 -16.96
CA VAL A 457 -7.77 1.82 -15.75
C VAL A 457 -8.94 1.16 -15.00
N TRP A 458 -8.63 0.31 -14.02
CA TRP A 458 -9.63 -0.20 -13.09
C TRP A 458 -9.85 0.75 -11.90
N LEU A 459 -11.11 1.03 -11.58
CA LEU A 459 -11.53 1.94 -10.51
C LEU A 459 -12.34 1.19 -9.46
N ASP A 460 -12.43 1.73 -8.25
CA ASP A 460 -13.35 1.21 -7.23
C ASP A 460 -14.81 1.40 -7.67
N TYR A 461 -15.70 0.53 -7.19
CA TYR A 461 -17.11 0.55 -7.57
C TYR A 461 -17.99 0.99 -6.39
N ASN A 462 -18.83 2.00 -6.63
CA ASN A 462 -19.77 2.56 -5.66
C ASN A 462 -21.02 1.69 -5.56
N LEU A 463 -21.26 1.12 -4.38
CA LEU A 463 -22.41 0.24 -4.14
C LEU A 463 -23.71 1.01 -3.86
N LEU A 464 -23.66 2.31 -3.61
CA LEU A 464 -24.83 3.17 -3.45
C LEU A 464 -25.34 3.63 -4.81
N LYS A 465 -24.45 4.17 -5.65
CA LYS A 465 -24.77 4.70 -6.99
C LYS A 465 -24.72 3.66 -8.10
N LEU A 466 -24.12 2.50 -7.86
CA LEU A 466 -23.88 1.45 -8.85
C LEU A 466 -23.04 1.95 -10.06
N GLU A 467 -22.00 2.74 -9.77
CA GLU A 467 -21.09 3.31 -10.77
C GLU A 467 -19.62 3.26 -10.33
N LEU A 468 -18.70 3.46 -11.27
CA LEU A 468 -17.27 3.56 -10.98
C LEU A 468 -16.91 4.90 -10.33
N ILE A 469 -16.02 4.87 -9.34
CA ILE A 469 -15.57 6.07 -8.62
C ILE A 469 -14.25 6.57 -9.23
N PRO A 470 -14.23 7.71 -9.95
CA PRO A 470 -13.01 8.26 -10.53
C PRO A 470 -12.00 8.72 -9.49
N GLY A 471 -10.77 8.96 -9.96
CA GLY A 471 -9.66 9.49 -9.17
C GLY A 471 -8.54 8.47 -8.99
N PHE A 472 -7.32 8.99 -8.98
CA PHE A 472 -6.12 8.18 -8.88
C PHE A 472 -5.87 7.66 -7.48
N TYR A 473 -5.73 6.33 -7.39
CA TYR A 473 -5.09 5.63 -6.29
C TYR A 473 -4.16 4.55 -6.87
N PRO A 474 -2.98 4.29 -6.30
CA PRO A 474 -2.10 3.20 -6.73
C PRO A 474 -2.76 1.83 -6.75
N SER A 475 -3.80 1.64 -5.91
CA SER A 475 -4.63 0.43 -5.86
C SER A 475 -5.38 0.16 -7.17
N ASN A 476 -5.63 1.18 -8.01
CA ASN A 476 -6.16 1.02 -9.38
C ASN A 476 -5.28 0.10 -10.23
N LEU A 477 -3.98 0.00 -9.92
CA LEU A 477 -3.00 -0.82 -10.64
C LEU A 477 -2.76 -2.18 -9.97
N MET A 478 -3.47 -2.53 -8.89
CA MET A 478 -3.45 -3.90 -8.34
C MET A 478 -3.77 -4.98 -9.38
N PRO A 479 -4.74 -4.82 -10.30
CA PRO A 479 -4.99 -5.78 -11.39
C PRO A 479 -3.77 -5.99 -12.30
N LEU A 480 -2.91 -4.98 -12.44
CA LEU A 480 -1.69 -5.07 -13.24
C LEU A 480 -0.68 -6.04 -12.60
N TRP A 481 -0.49 -5.91 -11.27
CA TRP A 481 0.41 -6.77 -10.50
C TRP A 481 -0.13 -8.18 -10.31
N THR A 482 -1.43 -8.31 -10.04
CA THR A 482 -2.11 -9.60 -9.90
C THR A 482 -2.35 -10.28 -11.24
N GLU A 483 -2.11 -9.62 -12.38
CA GLU A 483 -2.41 -10.14 -13.74
C GLU A 483 -3.88 -10.60 -13.86
N THR A 484 -4.80 -9.86 -13.24
CA THR A 484 -6.27 -10.05 -13.34
C THR A 484 -6.88 -8.95 -14.21
N TYR A 485 -6.41 -8.88 -15.46
CA TYR A 485 -6.67 -7.73 -16.32
C TYR A 485 -8.15 -7.56 -16.72
N GLY A 486 -8.93 -8.63 -16.72
CA GLY A 486 -10.19 -8.68 -17.48
C GLY A 486 -10.11 -9.70 -18.62
N SER A 487 -11.26 -10.18 -19.08
CA SER A 487 -11.35 -11.18 -20.16
C SER A 487 -11.74 -10.61 -21.52
N GLU A 488 -12.23 -9.36 -21.62
CA GLU A 488 -12.78 -8.84 -22.88
C GLU A 488 -11.76 -8.08 -23.76
N ARG A 489 -10.67 -7.60 -23.17
CA ARG A 489 -9.66 -6.79 -23.86
C ARG A 489 -8.31 -7.50 -23.80
N SER A 490 -7.48 -7.28 -24.83
CA SER A 490 -6.14 -7.85 -24.84
C SER A 490 -5.27 -7.22 -23.74
N PRO A 491 -4.37 -7.99 -23.08
CA PRO A 491 -3.44 -7.43 -22.09
C PRO A 491 -2.61 -6.27 -22.64
N LYS A 492 -2.17 -6.35 -23.91
CA LYS A 492 -1.39 -5.28 -24.55
C LYS A 492 -2.18 -3.97 -24.61
N PHE A 493 -3.44 -4.00 -25.04
CA PHE A 493 -4.30 -2.82 -25.09
C PHE A 493 -4.47 -2.20 -23.70
N ILE A 494 -4.82 -3.03 -22.72
CA ILE A 494 -5.02 -2.61 -21.32
C ILE A 494 -3.76 -1.92 -20.79
N ILE A 495 -2.59 -2.50 -21.01
CA ILE A 495 -1.33 -1.98 -20.49
C ILE A 495 -0.99 -0.62 -21.09
N GLU A 496 -1.21 -0.42 -22.40
CA GLU A 496 -1.00 0.89 -23.02
C GLU A 496 -1.97 1.94 -22.46
N GLN A 497 -3.23 1.58 -22.17
CA GLN A 497 -4.19 2.48 -21.52
C GLN A 497 -3.75 2.85 -20.10
N VAL A 498 -3.28 1.88 -19.32
CA VAL A 498 -2.79 2.11 -17.95
C VAL A 498 -1.55 3.00 -17.92
N VAL A 499 -0.63 2.80 -18.88
CA VAL A 499 0.55 3.68 -19.02
C VAL A 499 0.11 5.10 -19.34
N ALA A 500 -0.82 5.27 -20.30
CA ALA A 500 -1.38 6.58 -20.62
C ALA A 500 -2.13 7.21 -19.44
N TYR A 501 -2.80 6.42 -18.60
CA TYR A 501 -3.45 6.87 -17.38
C TYR A 501 -2.45 7.44 -16.36
N LEU A 502 -1.30 6.78 -16.17
CA LEU A 502 -0.23 7.29 -15.31
C LEU A 502 0.35 8.62 -15.84
N ASP A 503 0.48 8.76 -17.16
CA ASP A 503 0.95 10.01 -17.77
C ASP A 503 -0.05 11.15 -17.60
N ARG A 504 -1.35 10.89 -17.87
CA ARG A 504 -2.42 11.90 -17.73
C ARG A 504 -2.52 12.42 -16.31
N ASN A 505 -2.38 11.53 -15.32
CA ASN A 505 -2.34 11.91 -13.91
C ASN A 505 -0.97 12.43 -13.47
N ASN A 506 -0.01 12.62 -14.37
CA ASN A 506 1.31 13.17 -14.07
C ASN A 506 2.04 12.46 -12.91
N ILE A 507 1.84 11.15 -12.74
CA ILE A 507 2.33 10.41 -11.56
C ILE A 507 3.86 10.38 -11.50
N SER A 508 4.54 10.45 -12.65
CA SER A 508 6.00 10.50 -12.72
C SER A 508 6.61 11.85 -12.32
N SER A 509 5.82 12.90 -12.05
CA SER A 509 6.36 14.19 -11.60
C SER A 509 6.69 14.24 -10.11
N PHE A 510 6.18 13.29 -9.30
CA PHE A 510 6.43 13.27 -7.87
C PHE A 510 7.87 12.82 -7.57
N PRO A 511 8.70 13.68 -6.97
CA PRO A 511 10.13 13.41 -6.84
C PRO A 511 10.48 12.34 -5.79
N GLY A 512 9.56 12.02 -4.87
CA GLY A 512 9.76 11.05 -3.80
C GLY A 512 9.05 9.70 -3.98
N GLY A 513 8.28 9.51 -5.05
CA GLY A 513 7.58 8.26 -5.35
C GLY A 513 6.14 8.49 -5.79
N ILE A 514 5.37 7.42 -5.88
CA ILE A 514 3.97 7.47 -6.29
C ILE A 514 3.12 7.93 -5.09
N PRO A 515 2.29 8.98 -5.22
CA PRO A 515 1.42 9.42 -4.13
C PRO A 515 0.32 8.39 -3.86
N THR A 516 -0.16 8.35 -2.63
CA THR A 516 -1.26 7.45 -2.23
C THR A 516 -2.58 7.84 -2.89
N SER A 517 -2.77 9.14 -3.12
CA SER A 517 -3.87 9.72 -3.90
C SER A 517 -3.46 11.10 -4.41
N CYS A 518 -4.28 11.72 -5.25
CA CYS A 518 -4.12 13.14 -5.60
C CYS A 518 -4.80 14.09 -4.61
N VAL A 519 -5.35 13.57 -3.50
CA VAL A 519 -6.15 14.32 -2.55
C VAL A 519 -5.33 14.57 -1.30
N ASN A 520 -5.14 15.84 -0.92
CA ASN A 520 -4.66 16.19 0.41
C ASN A 520 -5.88 16.35 1.34
N SER A 521 -6.09 15.36 2.21
CA SER A 521 -7.18 15.32 3.19
C SER A 521 -6.71 15.54 4.63
N GLY A 522 -5.39 15.49 4.88
CA GLY A 522 -4.81 15.41 6.23
C GLY A 522 -4.68 13.97 6.76
N GLU A 523 -5.35 13.00 6.13
CA GLU A 523 -5.25 11.59 6.51
C GLU A 523 -3.97 10.92 5.99
N GLN A 524 -3.56 9.83 6.63
CA GLN A 524 -2.28 9.21 6.34
C GLN A 524 -2.23 8.43 5.00
N TRP A 525 -3.35 7.91 4.52
CA TRP A 525 -3.44 7.22 3.23
C TRP A 525 -3.95 8.15 2.12
N ASP A 526 -3.33 9.33 2.02
CA ASP A 526 -3.61 10.37 1.03
C ASP A 526 -2.34 11.21 0.77
N LEU A 527 -2.39 12.18 -0.14
CA LEU A 527 -1.29 13.12 -0.39
C LEU A 527 -0.97 13.90 0.91
N PRO A 528 0.31 14.12 1.29
CA PRO A 528 1.54 13.97 0.51
C PRO A 528 2.23 12.60 0.64
N ASN A 529 1.59 11.60 1.24
CA ASN A 529 2.27 10.37 1.60
C ASN A 529 2.36 9.37 0.44
N GLY A 530 3.44 8.61 0.44
CA GLY A 530 3.63 7.37 -0.31
C GLY A 530 4.00 6.25 0.65
N TRP A 531 3.49 5.05 0.35
CA TRP A 531 3.67 3.85 1.19
C TRP A 531 4.35 2.75 0.40
N ALA A 532 5.31 2.07 1.03
CA ALA A 532 6.11 1.03 0.38
C ALA A 532 5.27 -0.06 -0.33
N PRO A 533 4.18 -0.60 0.29
CA PRO A 533 3.24 -1.48 -0.38
C PRO A 533 2.73 -1.00 -1.74
N LEU A 534 2.39 0.29 -1.83
CA LEU A 534 1.75 0.87 -3.01
C LEU A 534 2.76 1.08 -4.12
N GLN A 535 3.99 1.49 -3.76
CA GLN A 535 5.11 1.54 -4.70
C GLN A 535 5.36 0.16 -5.28
N TYR A 536 5.41 -0.86 -4.41
CA TYR A 536 5.65 -2.23 -4.81
C TYR A 536 4.62 -2.72 -5.82
N ILE A 537 3.33 -2.53 -5.54
CA ILE A 537 2.24 -2.99 -6.41
C ILE A 537 2.37 -2.36 -7.80
N VAL A 538 2.58 -1.04 -7.88
CA VAL A 538 2.70 -0.34 -9.17
C VAL A 538 3.98 -0.75 -9.91
N VAL A 539 5.14 -0.71 -9.25
CA VAL A 539 6.45 -1.05 -9.85
C VAL A 539 6.45 -2.49 -10.33
N MET A 540 6.03 -3.44 -9.50
CA MET A 540 6.03 -4.86 -9.87
C MET A 540 4.96 -5.19 -10.91
N GLY A 541 3.82 -4.50 -10.90
CA GLY A 541 2.83 -4.57 -11.99
C GLY A 541 3.40 -4.11 -13.32
N LEU A 542 4.00 -2.93 -13.36
CA LEU A 542 4.65 -2.40 -14.56
C LEU A 542 5.84 -3.27 -15.01
N HIS A 543 6.60 -3.83 -14.07
CA HIS A 543 7.66 -4.79 -14.37
C HIS A 543 7.12 -6.03 -15.06
N LYS A 544 6.02 -6.62 -14.57
CA LYS A 544 5.36 -7.76 -15.25
C LYS A 544 4.80 -7.37 -16.62
N ALA A 545 4.32 -6.13 -16.75
CA ALA A 545 3.79 -5.58 -18.00
C ALA A 545 4.87 -5.27 -19.05
N SER A 546 6.16 -5.27 -18.68
CA SER A 546 7.29 -5.04 -19.60
C SER A 546 7.32 -6.00 -20.79
N LYS A 547 6.78 -7.22 -20.63
CA LYS A 547 6.63 -8.19 -21.72
C LYS A 547 5.71 -7.72 -22.86
N TYR A 548 4.88 -6.70 -22.60
CA TYR A 548 3.96 -6.12 -23.56
C TYR A 548 4.31 -4.68 -23.97
N SER A 549 4.97 -3.92 -23.08
CA SER A 549 5.29 -2.50 -23.30
C SER A 549 6.65 -2.11 -22.71
N HIS A 550 7.57 -1.66 -23.56
CA HIS A 550 8.87 -1.13 -23.11
C HIS A 550 8.73 0.14 -22.25
N ARG A 551 7.64 0.90 -22.47
CA ARG A 551 7.33 2.08 -21.66
C ARG A 551 6.99 1.69 -20.22
N ALA A 552 6.26 0.58 -20.03
CA ALA A 552 6.00 0.03 -18.69
C ALA A 552 7.30 -0.37 -17.97
N GLU A 553 8.26 -0.98 -18.68
CA GLU A 553 9.58 -1.29 -18.12
C GLU A 553 10.32 -0.03 -17.64
N THR A 554 10.30 1.03 -18.47
CA THR A 554 10.95 2.30 -18.17
C THR A 554 10.34 2.97 -16.94
N LEU A 555 9.01 3.00 -16.86
CA LEU A 555 8.28 3.52 -15.69
C LEU A 555 8.55 2.70 -14.42
N ALA A 556 8.51 1.37 -14.50
CA ALA A 556 8.81 0.50 -13.36
C ALA A 556 10.18 0.81 -12.76
N ARG A 557 11.21 0.92 -13.61
CA ARG A 557 12.57 1.27 -13.19
C ARG A 557 12.65 2.68 -12.62
N SER A 558 11.97 3.65 -13.24
CA SER A 558 11.96 5.04 -12.79
C SER A 558 11.35 5.16 -11.39
N PHE A 559 10.16 4.61 -11.19
CA PHE A 559 9.49 4.61 -9.89
C PHE A 559 10.29 3.85 -8.81
N ALA A 560 10.89 2.70 -9.16
CA ALA A 560 11.76 1.98 -8.23
C ALA A 560 12.97 2.82 -7.81
N ARG A 561 13.64 3.49 -8.76
CA ARG A 561 14.78 4.38 -8.50
C ARG A 561 14.37 5.51 -7.57
N VAL A 562 13.30 6.23 -7.92
CA VAL A 562 12.83 7.39 -7.15
C VAL A 562 12.49 6.98 -5.72
N TRP A 563 11.75 5.89 -5.54
CA TRP A 563 11.40 5.40 -4.21
C TRP A 563 12.63 5.01 -3.38
N VAL A 564 13.54 4.21 -3.94
CA VAL A 564 14.76 3.78 -3.25
C VAL A 564 15.60 4.97 -2.79
N LEU A 565 15.74 6.00 -3.65
CA LEU A 565 16.49 7.20 -3.30
C LEU A 565 15.77 8.03 -2.24
N ASN A 566 14.44 8.15 -2.29
CA ASN A 566 13.70 8.85 -1.25
C ASN A 566 13.87 8.19 0.12
N VAL A 567 13.74 6.87 0.19
CA VAL A 567 13.96 6.11 1.42
C VAL A 567 15.41 6.29 1.91
N TYR A 568 16.40 6.19 1.02
CA TYR A 568 17.82 6.32 1.35
C TYR A 568 18.17 7.71 1.90
N TYR A 569 17.73 8.79 1.24
CA TYR A 569 18.02 10.14 1.72
C TYR A 569 17.27 10.47 3.01
N THR A 570 16.07 9.92 3.20
CA THR A 570 15.34 10.08 4.47
C THR A 570 16.11 9.39 5.60
N TYR A 571 16.59 8.18 5.36
CA TYR A 571 17.45 7.45 6.31
C TYR A 571 18.67 8.26 6.73
N LEU A 572 19.37 8.89 5.76
CA LEU A 572 20.52 9.76 6.04
C LEU A 572 20.16 11.03 6.82
N ASN A 573 19.00 11.62 6.55
CA ASN A 573 18.55 12.84 7.23
C ASN A 573 18.06 12.58 8.67
N MET A 574 17.72 11.33 9.00
CA MET A 574 17.24 10.97 10.33
C MET A 574 18.38 10.70 11.31
N THR A 575 18.20 11.16 12.55
CA THR A 575 19.08 10.86 13.69
C THR A 575 18.23 10.34 14.86
N PRO A 576 18.39 9.07 15.29
CA PRO A 576 19.22 8.03 14.67
C PRO A 576 18.72 7.63 13.28
N HIS A 577 19.60 7.01 12.48
CA HIS A 577 19.24 6.53 11.14
C HIS A 577 18.23 5.39 11.21
N GLU A 578 16.99 5.66 10.78
CA GLU A 578 15.87 4.72 10.82
C GLU A 578 15.11 4.70 9.49
N LEU A 579 14.45 3.56 9.22
CA LEU A 579 13.49 3.45 8.12
C LEU A 579 12.09 3.73 8.67
N MET A 580 11.26 4.36 7.84
CA MET A 580 9.95 4.86 8.24
C MET A 580 8.84 3.99 7.68
N GLU A 581 7.70 4.07 8.36
CA GLU A 581 6.42 3.52 7.93
C GLU A 581 5.99 4.08 6.56
N LYS A 582 6.09 5.41 6.39
CA LYS A 582 5.61 6.16 5.22
C LYS A 582 6.50 7.38 4.93
N TYR A 583 6.49 7.85 3.68
CA TYR A 583 7.39 8.89 3.19
C TYR A 583 6.60 9.97 2.45
N LYS A 584 7.03 11.23 2.52
CA LYS A 584 6.50 12.25 1.61
C LYS A 584 6.96 11.96 0.19
N VAL A 585 6.08 12.15 -0.79
CA VAL A 585 6.42 11.97 -2.21
C VAL A 585 6.54 13.27 -3.00
N THR A 586 6.07 14.39 -2.43
CA THR A 586 6.20 15.73 -3.00
C THR A 586 7.62 16.29 -2.90
N GLU A 587 8.44 15.70 -2.01
CA GLU A 587 9.85 16.03 -1.82
C GLU A 587 10.66 14.74 -1.56
N VAL A 588 11.98 14.85 -1.54
CA VAL A 588 12.91 13.73 -1.31
C VAL A 588 13.56 13.90 0.06
N GLY A 589 13.66 12.80 0.80
CA GLY A 589 14.43 12.74 2.04
C GLY A 589 13.65 13.11 3.29
N SER A 590 12.32 12.94 3.28
CA SER A 590 11.44 13.25 4.41
C SER A 590 10.42 12.16 4.70
N ALA A 591 10.20 11.90 5.99
CA ALA A 591 9.14 11.02 6.47
C ALA A 591 7.75 11.63 6.18
N GLY A 592 6.77 10.76 5.95
CA GLY A 592 5.36 11.16 5.84
C GLY A 592 4.74 11.53 7.20
N HIS A 593 3.49 11.97 7.21
CA HIS A 593 2.76 12.38 8.41
C HIS A 593 1.23 12.20 8.24
N GLY A 594 0.43 12.67 9.21
CA GLY A 594 -1.04 12.62 9.15
C GLY A 594 -1.64 11.35 9.77
N GLY A 595 -2.97 11.34 9.87
CA GLY A 595 -3.73 10.30 10.58
C GLY A 595 -3.68 10.43 12.11
N GLU A 596 -4.14 9.38 12.79
CA GLU A 596 -4.38 9.37 14.25
C GLU A 596 -3.13 9.13 15.13
N TYR A 597 -1.96 8.87 14.53
CA TYR A 597 -0.72 8.61 15.28
C TYR A 597 0.52 9.10 14.53
N ILE A 598 1.60 9.35 15.30
CA ILE A 598 2.89 9.80 14.75
C ILE A 598 3.53 8.72 13.87
N THR A 599 4.28 9.12 12.83
CA THR A 599 4.94 8.16 11.93
C THR A 599 5.88 7.21 12.68
N GLN A 600 5.79 5.91 12.36
CA GLN A 600 6.53 4.86 13.05
C GLN A 600 7.89 4.54 12.39
N ILE A 601 8.81 4.02 13.21
CA ILE A 601 10.17 3.61 12.82
C ILE A 601 10.29 2.07 12.69
N GLY A 602 11.18 1.58 11.83
CA GLY A 602 11.50 0.15 11.67
C GLY A 602 11.89 -0.22 10.23
N PHE A 603 11.06 -0.02 9.21
CA PHE A 603 9.69 -0.53 9.19
C PHE A 603 9.65 -1.73 8.22
N GLY A 604 9.06 -2.85 8.64
CA GLY A 604 9.20 -4.16 8.00
C GLY A 604 8.88 -4.19 6.49
N TRP A 605 7.78 -3.59 6.05
CA TRP A 605 7.47 -3.53 4.61
C TRP A 605 8.47 -2.66 3.84
N THR A 606 9.08 -1.66 4.46
CA THR A 606 9.93 -0.68 3.76
C THR A 606 11.24 -1.39 3.47
N ASN A 607 11.73 -2.12 4.46
CA ASN A 607 12.89 -3.00 4.36
C ASN A 607 12.67 -4.02 3.22
N GLY A 608 11.53 -4.73 3.23
CA GLY A 608 11.18 -5.72 2.22
C GLY A 608 11.11 -5.17 0.80
N VAL A 609 10.44 -4.03 0.61
CA VAL A 609 10.26 -3.38 -0.71
C VAL A 609 11.59 -2.82 -1.24
N VAL A 610 12.40 -2.20 -0.40
CA VAL A 610 13.73 -1.69 -0.79
C VAL A 610 14.65 -2.85 -1.20
N ILE A 611 14.67 -3.94 -0.42
CA ILE A 611 15.40 -5.16 -0.78
C ILE A 611 14.92 -5.68 -2.13
N LYS A 612 13.61 -5.74 -2.36
CA LYS A 612 13.06 -6.15 -3.66
C LYS A 612 13.58 -5.27 -4.79
N PHE A 613 13.44 -3.95 -4.68
CA PHE A 613 13.79 -3.02 -5.75
C PHE A 613 15.28 -3.04 -6.04
N LEU A 614 16.13 -3.07 -5.01
CA LEU A 614 17.58 -3.17 -5.19
C LEU A 614 18.02 -4.55 -5.72
N SER A 615 17.33 -5.63 -5.36
CA SER A 615 17.59 -6.95 -5.96
C SER A 615 17.32 -7.00 -7.46
N LEU A 616 16.35 -6.21 -7.93
CA LEU A 616 15.94 -6.20 -9.35
C LEU A 616 16.69 -5.14 -10.17
N TYR A 617 16.91 -3.96 -9.59
CA TYR A 617 17.39 -2.77 -10.28
C TYR A 617 18.68 -2.16 -9.70
N GLY A 618 19.29 -2.78 -8.68
CA GLY A 618 20.46 -2.23 -7.98
C GLY A 618 21.69 -1.95 -8.86
N HIS A 619 21.80 -2.63 -10.00
CA HIS A 619 22.86 -2.38 -11.00
C HIS A 619 22.62 -1.10 -11.83
N LYS A 620 21.40 -0.55 -11.81
CA LYS A 620 20.99 0.66 -12.55
C LYS A 620 20.71 1.87 -11.65
N ILE A 621 20.54 1.68 -10.34
CA ILE A 621 20.27 2.78 -9.40
C ILE A 621 21.60 3.31 -8.85
N LYS A 622 21.82 4.62 -9.01
CA LYS A 622 22.99 5.34 -8.49
C LYS A 622 22.55 6.52 -7.62
N THR A 623 23.29 6.80 -6.55
CA THR A 623 23.06 7.95 -5.64
C THR A 623 23.58 9.27 -6.21
N ARG A 624 24.49 9.20 -7.19
CA ARG A 624 24.95 10.35 -7.95
C ARG A 624 24.69 10.12 -9.42
N GLU A 625 24.24 11.15 -10.12
CA GLU A 625 24.34 11.16 -11.58
C GLU A 625 25.81 11.31 -11.95
N THR A 626 26.52 10.19 -12.03
CA THR A 626 27.82 10.18 -12.68
C THR A 626 27.55 10.38 -14.16
N TYR A 627 27.88 11.56 -14.70
CA TYR A 627 28.32 11.62 -16.09
C TYR A 627 29.42 10.57 -16.20
N ASP A 628 29.17 9.50 -16.96
CA ASP A 628 30.18 8.49 -17.23
C ASP A 628 31.47 9.22 -17.63
N PRO A 629 32.68 8.81 -17.25
CA PRO A 629 33.91 9.42 -17.76
C PRO A 629 34.15 9.09 -19.25
N VAL A 630 33.25 8.33 -19.89
CA VAL A 630 33.28 7.99 -21.31
C VAL A 630 33.40 9.23 -22.22
N PRO A 631 32.71 10.37 -22.00
CA PRO A 631 32.90 11.60 -22.76
C PRO A 631 34.29 12.22 -22.55
N LEU A 632 34.93 12.04 -21.39
CA LEU A 632 36.27 12.55 -21.14
C LEU A 632 37.32 11.67 -21.83
N ALA A 633 37.20 10.33 -21.74
CA ALA A 633 38.08 9.41 -22.44
C ALA A 633 37.92 9.52 -23.97
N VAL A 634 36.69 9.61 -24.48
CA VAL A 634 36.40 9.87 -25.90
C VAL A 634 36.90 11.26 -26.31
N GLY A 635 36.71 12.28 -25.46
CA GLY A 635 37.24 13.62 -25.68
C GLY A 635 38.77 13.64 -25.76
N ILE A 636 39.46 12.93 -24.86
CA ILE A 636 40.92 12.78 -24.87
C ILE A 636 41.39 12.06 -26.13
N VAL A 637 40.71 10.97 -26.54
CA VAL A 637 41.02 10.25 -27.78
C VAL A 637 40.82 11.14 -29.00
N LEU A 638 39.73 11.91 -29.08
CA LEU A 638 39.47 12.85 -30.18
C LEU A 638 40.52 13.97 -30.23
N VAL A 639 40.95 14.49 -29.08
CA VAL A 639 42.04 15.49 -29.00
C VAL A 639 43.37 14.90 -29.47
N ILE A 640 43.71 13.68 -29.06
CA ILE A 640 44.93 13.00 -29.52
C ILE A 640 44.90 12.79 -31.05
N VAL A 641 43.78 12.34 -31.61
CA VAL A 641 43.62 12.16 -33.06
C VAL A 641 43.74 13.49 -33.81
N ALA A 642 43.16 14.57 -33.28
CA ALA A 642 43.29 15.90 -33.85
C ALA A 642 44.74 16.42 -33.83
N LEU A 643 45.46 16.25 -32.72
CA LEU A 643 46.85 16.65 -32.59
C LEU A 643 47.78 15.87 -33.54
N ILE A 644 47.57 14.56 -33.68
CA ILE A 644 48.31 13.73 -34.64
C ILE A 644 48.04 14.21 -36.08
N SER A 645 46.78 14.50 -36.40
CA SER A 645 46.40 14.99 -37.74
C SER A 645 47.06 16.33 -38.07
N ILE A 646 47.09 17.26 -37.10
CA ILE A 646 47.78 18.55 -37.24
C ILE A 646 49.29 18.35 -37.42
N ALA A 647 49.91 17.47 -36.61
CA ALA A 647 51.33 17.18 -36.72
C ALA A 647 51.69 16.56 -38.09
N CYS A 648 50.87 15.63 -38.59
CA CYS A 648 51.02 15.06 -39.92
C CYS A 648 50.87 16.10 -41.04
N TYR A 649 49.90 17.02 -40.90
CA TYR A 649 49.72 18.13 -41.84
C TYR A 649 50.93 19.08 -41.84
N MET A 650 51.41 19.48 -40.66
CA MET A 650 52.60 20.33 -40.52
C MET A 650 53.87 19.66 -41.04
N HIS A 651 54.00 18.34 -40.88
CA HIS A 651 55.11 17.60 -41.45
C HIS A 651 55.04 17.57 -42.98
N ARG A 652 53.85 17.32 -43.55
CA ARG A 652 53.62 17.38 -45.00
C ARG A 652 53.93 18.76 -45.57
N THR A 653 53.48 19.84 -44.93
CA THR A 653 53.74 21.20 -45.41
C THR A 653 55.22 21.58 -45.33
N LYS A 654 55.95 21.16 -44.28
CA LYS A 654 57.40 21.32 -44.19
C LYS A 654 58.14 20.53 -45.26
N VAL A 655 57.73 19.29 -45.55
CA VAL A 655 58.32 18.48 -46.62
C VAL A 655 58.05 19.13 -47.99
N PHE A 656 56.83 19.61 -48.24
CA PHE A 656 56.50 20.35 -49.46
C PHE A 656 57.29 21.66 -49.60
N GLN A 657 57.48 22.41 -48.52
CA GLN A 657 58.31 23.61 -48.54
C GLN A 657 59.79 23.29 -48.82
N ARG A 658 60.30 22.17 -48.29
CA ARG A 658 61.67 21.72 -48.53
C ARG A 658 61.88 21.26 -49.98
N ILE A 659 60.92 20.53 -50.55
CA ILE A 659 60.94 20.14 -51.97
C ILE A 659 60.88 21.37 -52.88
N ARG A 660 60.04 22.35 -52.53
CA ARG A 660 59.94 23.61 -53.28
C ARG A 660 61.21 24.47 -53.18
N TRP A 661 61.91 24.42 -52.05
CA TRP A 661 63.22 25.07 -51.86
C TRP A 661 64.33 24.38 -52.67
N ASP A 662 64.39 23.05 -52.64
CA ASP A 662 65.33 22.26 -53.45
C ASP A 662 65.09 22.43 -54.96
N GLU A 663 63.84 22.64 -55.39
CA GLU A 663 63.50 22.98 -56.77
C GLU A 663 63.94 24.41 -57.14
N SER A 664 63.78 25.40 -56.25
CA SER A 664 64.27 26.76 -56.50
C SER A 664 65.80 26.87 -56.52
N GLU A 665 66.51 26.14 -55.64
CA GLU A 665 67.99 26.08 -55.67
C GLU A 665 68.52 25.43 -56.95
N LYS A 666 67.80 24.43 -57.51
CA LYS A 666 68.13 23.82 -58.80
C LYS A 666 67.87 24.72 -60.00
N GLU A 667 66.92 25.65 -59.91
CA GLU A 667 66.67 26.67 -60.93
C GLU A 667 67.71 27.80 -60.86
N GLU A 668 68.13 28.20 -59.66
CA GLU A 668 69.13 29.27 -59.48
C GLU A 668 70.54 28.83 -59.91
N HIS A 669 70.88 27.54 -59.77
CA HIS A 669 72.13 26.96 -60.28
C HIS A 669 72.17 26.68 -61.79
N ARG A 670 71.06 26.83 -62.54
CA ARG A 670 71.10 26.76 -64.02
C ARG A 670 71.49 28.08 -64.69
N HIS A 671 71.59 29.17 -63.96
CA HIS A 671 71.88 30.50 -64.52
C HIS A 671 73.24 31.08 -64.17
N VAL A 672 74.14 30.31 -63.54
CA VAL A 672 75.50 30.81 -63.24
C VAL A 672 76.55 29.71 -63.40
N VAL A 673 77.02 29.47 -64.62
CA VAL A 673 78.44 29.20 -64.98
C VAL A 673 78.67 29.73 -66.42
N PRO A 674 79.81 30.38 -66.74
CA PRO A 674 80.00 31.24 -67.91
C PRO A 674 80.00 30.55 -69.28
#